data_AF-A0A356DSQ2-F1
#
_entry.id   AF-A0A356DSQ2-F1
#
_cell.length_a   1.000
_cell.length_b   1.000
_cell.length_c   1.000
_cell.angle_alpha   90.00
_cell.angle_beta   90.00
_cell.angle_gamma   90.00
#
_symmetry.space_group_name_H-M   'P 1'
#
loop_
_entity.id
_entity.type
_entity.pdbx_description
1 polymer ?
#
loop_
_entity_poly.entity_id
_entity_poly.type
_entity_poly.pdbx_seq_one_letter_code
_entity_poly.pdbx_strand_id
1 'polypeptide(L)'
;MNSKNKIKQYRSPQNLKEAETDLEMYVKENEEIALQAGGTDLLTGIHIGYKKNPDTIININKLDQQKQLGYSDGKGLTIGSLVTLEELQNSNLVNEKFPILAQAARSVASPIIRQKGTIGGNISQEARCWYYRQNDPGFDCMLKGKTTCFAFTGDSTHHSILGSAKVAEPACTRACPTSVDIAVYMEKIREGEIDEAAQILLQTNPIPSITGRVCPHYCEQVCVRKKDDESVSIRNVERFLGDYVLDNPEKFMIVESKDTGKKVAIIGSGPAGLSAAFTLCKSGNKVTVYDRMEKAGGMLSYGIADFDLPKEIVEKQIKALKILGIEFNCGVNVGKDITLDKLAQMFDAVLISTGTWKEKPSGIKGEELCLSGVEFISKVNSGKNDTQKGKVLIVGSGYVAIEAARILKRIGSEPIILFDRSDAEIPGFIAENYQQALEEGVHFEYQTIAKEISGKVGSFTVKCIKKIAGEFGQTQKEKGTEITINAVIVIDAANQLPDLSFLPAELVEKFGQLGKQKNSALLKNNIYAGGDAVNGLSTVVRSISQGRKAALEISERINGVRPNEITKRTVLKTFDINCLNKSEKTVALIRSVDDRKKNAETENYVGILQSEVIKEASRCYNCGCVAACPSDIAPVLVSLDATIVTTKRTMKASEFFIPFPGRLNALLEGELITQIEIKDQKYSKQIYSKLSLRKSIDFPVVSVAAIFNLDSDKKVKESKIVLGAAAPIPVRVEKAEAFLIGKKIDDCVATGAAEIALEGAMPLLKNHYKVHAVKDLVKTAILSAVQA
;
A
#
# COMPACT_ATOMS: atom_id res chain seq x y z
N MET A 1 18.98 -7.42 30.57
CA MET A 1 17.81 -8.31 30.38
C MET A 1 16.58 -7.60 30.93
N ASN A 2 15.78 -6.96 30.08
CA ASN A 2 14.57 -6.25 30.54
C ASN A 2 13.45 -7.24 30.88
N SER A 3 12.93 -7.12 32.09
CA SER A 3 11.86 -7.92 32.71
C SER A 3 10.47 -7.75 32.07
N LYS A 4 10.36 -7.30 30.81
CA LYS A 4 9.09 -6.79 30.26
C LYS A 4 8.18 -7.76 29.51
N ASN A 5 8.60 -8.97 29.13
CA ASN A 5 7.67 -9.93 28.51
C ASN A 5 7.82 -11.32 29.13
N LYS A 6 7.15 -11.60 30.26
CA LYS A 6 6.89 -13.00 30.68
C LYS A 6 5.63 -13.47 29.97
N ILE A 7 5.63 -14.73 29.52
CA ILE A 7 4.40 -15.40 29.04
C ILE A 7 3.38 -15.32 30.18
N LYS A 8 2.22 -14.72 29.94
CA LYS A 8 1.19 -14.48 30.95
C LYS A 8 0.40 -15.76 31.21
N GLN A 9 0.06 -16.48 30.14
CA GLN A 9 -0.80 -17.65 30.23
C GLN A 9 -0.27 -18.84 29.41
N TYR A 10 -0.53 -20.05 29.91
CA TYR A 10 -0.26 -21.29 29.22
C TYR A 10 -1.48 -22.20 29.30
N ARG A 11 -2.00 -22.58 28.14
CA ARG A 11 -3.20 -23.42 27.99
C ARG A 11 -2.84 -24.74 27.34
N SER A 12 -3.55 -25.79 27.68
CA SER A 12 -3.37 -27.10 27.06
C SER A 12 -4.73 -27.78 26.89
N PRO A 13 -5.51 -27.38 25.87
CA PRO A 13 -6.83 -27.94 25.59
C PRO A 13 -6.76 -29.45 25.36
N GLN A 14 -7.78 -30.19 25.78
CA GLN A 14 -7.86 -31.64 25.62
C GLN A 14 -8.54 -32.06 24.32
N ASN A 15 -9.30 -31.16 23.68
CA ASN A 15 -10.02 -31.42 22.44
C ASN A 15 -10.09 -30.16 21.57
N LEU A 16 -10.49 -30.34 20.30
CA LEU A 16 -10.49 -29.26 19.31
C LEU A 16 -11.41 -28.10 19.71
N LYS A 17 -12.57 -28.41 20.29
CA LYS A 17 -13.55 -27.40 20.72
C LYS A 17 -12.99 -26.50 21.82
N GLU A 18 -12.27 -27.06 22.79
CA GLU A 18 -11.56 -26.28 23.80
C GLU A 18 -10.47 -25.39 23.18
N ALA A 19 -9.72 -25.91 22.21
CA ALA A 19 -8.68 -25.16 21.52
C ALA A 19 -9.26 -23.98 20.72
N GLU A 20 -10.39 -24.18 20.03
CA GLU A 20 -11.12 -23.12 19.33
C GLU A 20 -11.66 -22.07 20.31
N THR A 21 -12.23 -22.51 21.42
CA THR A 21 -12.75 -21.61 22.46
C THR A 21 -11.65 -20.73 23.04
N ASP A 22 -10.51 -21.33 23.41
CA ASP A 22 -9.36 -20.59 23.91
C ASP A 22 -8.87 -19.58 22.85
N LEU A 23 -8.72 -20.00 21.58
CA LEU A 23 -8.30 -19.11 20.50
C LEU A 23 -9.25 -17.93 20.27
N GLU A 24 -10.55 -18.18 20.19
CA GLU A 24 -11.54 -17.11 19.99
C GLU A 24 -11.57 -16.10 21.14
N MET A 25 -11.40 -16.58 22.37
CA MET A 25 -11.35 -15.74 23.57
C MET A 25 -10.17 -14.76 23.50
N TYR A 26 -8.96 -15.26 23.29
CA TYR A 26 -7.76 -14.41 23.31
C TYR A 26 -7.64 -13.51 22.07
N VAL A 27 -8.19 -13.92 20.92
CA VAL A 27 -8.28 -13.04 19.74
C VAL A 27 -9.20 -11.85 20.02
N LYS A 28 -10.33 -12.06 20.71
CA LYS A 28 -11.22 -10.95 21.12
C LYS A 28 -10.55 -10.00 22.12
N GLU A 29 -9.63 -10.50 22.94
CA GLU A 29 -8.88 -9.72 23.92
C GLU A 29 -7.67 -8.97 23.30
N ASN A 30 -7.39 -9.15 22.00
CA ASN A 30 -6.20 -8.65 21.31
C ASN A 30 -4.88 -9.07 21.98
N GLU A 31 -4.83 -10.28 22.55
CA GLU A 31 -3.59 -10.86 23.10
C GLU A 31 -2.70 -11.46 21.99
N GLU A 32 -1.37 -11.36 22.12
CA GLU A 32 -0.45 -12.09 21.23
C GLU A 32 -0.45 -13.59 21.59
N ILE A 33 -0.99 -14.43 20.70
CA ILE A 33 -1.11 -15.88 20.93
C ILE A 33 -0.07 -16.65 20.10
N ALA A 34 0.53 -17.70 20.68
CA ALA A 34 1.30 -18.68 19.94
C ALA A 34 0.79 -20.12 20.15
N LEU A 35 0.71 -20.87 19.06
CA LEU A 35 0.36 -22.29 19.07
C LEU A 35 1.60 -23.17 19.22
N GLN A 36 1.54 -24.14 20.11
CA GLN A 36 2.60 -25.13 20.29
C GLN A 36 2.16 -26.52 19.82
N ALA A 37 2.60 -26.91 18.63
CA ALA A 37 2.61 -28.28 18.11
C ALA A 37 4.07 -28.76 18.01
N GLY A 38 4.52 -29.63 18.92
CA GLY A 38 5.93 -30.02 19.07
C GLY A 38 6.85 -28.94 19.65
N GLY A 39 6.66 -27.67 19.28
CA GLY A 39 7.35 -26.50 19.84
C GLY A 39 8.76 -26.23 19.27
N THR A 40 9.20 -26.98 18.26
CA THR A 40 10.59 -26.95 17.77
C THR A 40 11.00 -25.63 17.09
N ASP A 41 10.07 -24.92 16.43
CA ASP A 41 10.37 -23.58 15.87
C ASP A 41 10.01 -22.45 16.86
N LEU A 42 8.88 -22.57 17.57
CA LEU A 42 8.40 -21.57 18.53
C LEU A 42 9.36 -21.39 19.71
N LEU A 43 9.67 -22.47 20.44
CA LEU A 43 10.46 -22.39 21.67
C LEU A 43 11.91 -22.00 21.36
N THR A 44 12.49 -22.55 20.29
CA THR A 44 13.82 -22.14 19.84
C THR A 44 13.84 -20.68 19.41
N GLY A 45 12.80 -20.20 18.73
CA GLY A 45 12.73 -18.80 18.31
C GLY A 45 12.61 -17.82 19.46
N ILE A 46 11.86 -18.17 20.50
CA ILE A 46 11.80 -17.43 21.76
C ILE A 46 13.18 -17.45 22.44
N HIS A 47 13.79 -18.63 22.55
CA HIS A 47 15.07 -18.81 23.25
C HIS A 47 16.21 -18.00 22.64
N ILE A 48 16.33 -18.01 21.30
CA ILE A 48 17.37 -17.24 20.59
C ILE A 48 16.94 -15.77 20.33
N GLY A 49 15.72 -15.41 20.72
CA GLY A 49 15.24 -14.02 20.78
C GLY A 49 14.75 -13.41 19.48
N TYR A 50 14.56 -14.17 18.39
CA TYR A 50 13.97 -13.61 17.17
C TYR A 50 12.44 -13.62 17.18
N LYS A 51 11.82 -14.48 18.01
CA LYS A 51 10.39 -14.41 18.31
C LYS A 51 10.19 -13.70 19.64
N LYS A 52 9.22 -12.79 19.67
CA LYS A 52 8.78 -12.19 20.93
C LYS A 52 8.08 -13.25 21.80
N ASN A 53 8.12 -13.06 23.11
CA ASN A 53 7.29 -13.84 24.01
C ASN A 53 5.82 -13.47 23.77
N PRO A 54 4.96 -14.45 23.39
CA PRO A 54 3.53 -14.21 23.30
C PRO A 54 2.96 -13.95 24.70
N ASP A 55 1.80 -13.29 24.75
CA ASP A 55 1.01 -13.20 25.98
C ASP A 55 0.55 -14.59 26.40
N THR A 56 0.07 -15.40 25.44
CA THR A 56 -0.53 -16.70 25.70
C THR A 56 0.05 -17.79 24.78
N ILE A 57 0.44 -18.93 25.37
CA ILE A 57 0.80 -20.15 24.62
C ILE A 57 -0.33 -21.17 24.75
N ILE A 58 -0.85 -21.65 23.62
CA ILE A 58 -1.81 -22.75 23.58
C ILE A 58 -1.10 -24.01 23.06
N ASN A 59 -0.85 -24.96 23.95
CA ASN A 59 -0.25 -26.25 23.63
C ASN A 59 -1.31 -27.26 23.19
N ILE A 60 -1.34 -27.50 21.88
CA ILE A 60 -2.28 -28.40 21.21
C ILE A 60 -1.78 -29.85 21.12
N ASN A 61 -0.65 -30.22 21.74
CA ASN A 61 -0.11 -31.58 21.67
C ASN A 61 -1.01 -32.67 22.30
N LYS A 62 -2.08 -32.29 23.00
CA LYS A 62 -3.05 -33.21 23.60
C LYS A 62 -4.29 -33.47 22.74
N LEU A 63 -4.36 -32.89 21.53
CA LEU A 63 -5.46 -33.14 20.61
C LEU A 63 -5.26 -34.50 19.92
N ASP A 64 -5.60 -35.60 20.61
CA ASP A 64 -5.26 -36.96 20.17
C ASP A 64 -5.93 -37.37 18.85
N GLN A 65 -7.12 -36.83 18.54
CA GLN A 65 -7.76 -37.04 17.24
C GLN A 65 -6.92 -36.49 16.07
N GLN A 66 -6.16 -35.41 16.29
CA GLN A 66 -5.30 -34.80 15.27
C GLN A 66 -3.94 -35.52 15.13
N LYS A 67 -3.70 -36.61 15.87
CA LYS A 67 -2.51 -37.48 15.71
C LYS A 67 -2.79 -38.72 14.85
N GLN A 68 -3.99 -38.83 14.29
CA GLN A 68 -4.37 -40.01 13.55
C GLN A 68 -3.93 -39.95 12.09
N LEU A 69 -3.49 -41.11 11.58
CA LEU A 69 -3.26 -41.36 10.17
C LEU A 69 -4.31 -42.37 9.70
N GLY A 70 -5.11 -42.00 8.70
CA GLY A 70 -6.20 -42.83 8.17
C GLY A 70 -6.08 -42.99 6.67
N TYR A 71 -6.62 -44.10 6.15
CA TYR A 71 -6.71 -44.36 4.72
C TYR A 71 -8.01 -45.07 4.38
N SER A 72 -8.59 -44.74 3.23
CA SER A 72 -9.78 -45.41 2.72
C SER A 72 -9.71 -45.48 1.21
N ASP A 73 -9.86 -46.68 0.65
CA ASP A 73 -9.83 -46.89 -0.80
C ASP A 73 -10.89 -46.02 -1.49
N GLY A 74 -10.48 -45.35 -2.58
CA GLY A 74 -11.30 -44.40 -3.33
C GLY A 74 -11.41 -43.01 -2.71
N LYS A 75 -11.11 -42.84 -1.42
CA LYS A 75 -11.08 -41.54 -0.72
C LYS A 75 -9.65 -41.01 -0.53
N GLY A 76 -8.68 -41.89 -0.29
CA GLY A 76 -7.27 -41.56 -0.12
C GLY A 76 -6.81 -41.49 1.34
N LEU A 77 -5.74 -40.73 1.57
CA LEU A 77 -5.05 -40.57 2.85
C LEU A 77 -5.57 -39.35 3.60
N THR A 78 -5.86 -39.53 4.89
CA THR A 78 -6.15 -38.46 5.85
C THR A 78 -5.05 -38.42 6.90
N ILE A 79 -4.45 -37.25 7.09
CA ILE A 79 -3.33 -37.03 8.01
C ILE A 79 -3.76 -35.96 9.01
N GLY A 80 -3.88 -36.32 10.28
CA GLY A 80 -4.09 -35.35 11.35
C GLY A 80 -2.92 -34.35 11.44
N SER A 81 -3.21 -33.09 11.77
CA SER A 81 -2.20 -32.02 11.76
C SER A 81 -1.06 -32.19 12.77
N LEU A 82 -1.25 -33.06 13.78
CA LEU A 82 -0.28 -33.39 14.82
C LEU A 82 0.46 -34.69 14.58
N VAL A 83 0.18 -35.40 13.49
CA VAL A 83 1.02 -36.53 13.05
C VAL A 83 2.45 -36.04 12.89
N THR A 84 3.39 -36.73 13.53
CA THR A 84 4.81 -36.37 13.51
C THR A 84 5.45 -36.73 12.17
N LEU A 85 6.53 -36.03 11.84
CA LEU A 85 7.31 -36.34 10.64
C LEU A 85 7.99 -37.71 10.75
N GLU A 86 8.26 -38.20 11.98
CA GLU A 86 8.76 -39.56 12.22
C GLU A 86 7.70 -40.62 11.88
N GLU A 87 6.46 -40.44 12.34
CA GLU A 87 5.35 -41.35 12.01
C GLU A 87 5.10 -41.40 10.50
N LEU A 88 5.16 -40.25 9.81
CA LEU A 88 5.01 -40.20 8.35
C LEU A 88 6.11 -40.95 7.59
N GLN A 89 7.39 -40.75 7.95
CA GLN A 89 8.49 -41.41 7.23
C GLN A 89 8.53 -42.94 7.46
N ASN A 90 7.97 -43.43 8.58
CA ASN A 90 8.01 -44.84 9.00
C ASN A 90 6.70 -45.59 8.72
N SER A 91 5.64 -44.90 8.29
CA SER A 91 4.37 -45.53 7.94
C SER A 91 4.51 -46.38 6.68
N ASN A 92 4.24 -47.68 6.78
CA ASN A 92 4.25 -48.60 5.62
C ASN A 92 3.27 -48.11 4.54
N LEU A 93 2.05 -47.74 4.95
CA LEU A 93 1.03 -47.18 4.08
C LEU A 93 1.54 -45.97 3.28
N VAL A 94 2.21 -45.01 3.95
CA VAL A 94 2.74 -43.81 3.28
C VAL A 94 3.91 -44.16 2.38
N ASN A 95 4.81 -45.05 2.80
CA ASN A 95 5.94 -45.48 1.96
C ASN A 95 5.48 -46.23 0.71
N GLU A 96 4.39 -47.00 0.78
CA GLU A 96 3.85 -47.74 -0.36
C GLU A 96 3.02 -46.87 -1.30
N LYS A 97 2.07 -46.08 -0.78
CA LYS A 97 1.10 -45.35 -1.61
C LYS A 97 1.50 -43.90 -1.90
N PHE A 98 2.26 -43.27 -1.01
CA PHE A 98 2.66 -41.85 -1.09
C PHE A 98 4.16 -41.66 -0.80
N PRO A 99 5.08 -42.40 -1.46
CA PRO A 99 6.50 -42.43 -1.11
C PRO A 99 7.17 -41.05 -1.14
N ILE A 100 6.72 -40.13 -1.99
CA ILE A 100 7.21 -38.74 -2.01
C ILE A 100 7.02 -38.01 -0.67
N LEU A 101 5.93 -38.30 0.04
CA LEU A 101 5.64 -37.72 1.34
C LEU A 101 6.57 -38.30 2.42
N ALA A 102 6.81 -39.62 2.40
CA ALA A 102 7.78 -40.26 3.29
C ALA A 102 9.21 -39.76 3.03
N GLN A 103 9.60 -39.60 1.76
CA GLN A 103 10.91 -39.06 1.37
C GLN A 103 11.10 -37.62 1.87
N ALA A 104 10.11 -36.75 1.68
CA ALA A 104 10.17 -35.38 2.18
C ALA A 104 10.22 -35.34 3.71
N ALA A 105 9.38 -36.10 4.41
CA ALA A 105 9.40 -36.19 5.86
C ALA A 105 10.78 -36.63 6.39
N ARG A 106 11.40 -37.64 5.76
CA ARG A 106 12.74 -38.13 6.11
C ARG A 106 13.85 -37.09 5.91
N SER A 107 13.67 -36.16 4.97
CA SER A 107 14.63 -35.09 4.66
C SER A 107 14.61 -33.90 5.64
N VAL A 108 13.61 -33.82 6.52
CA VAL A 108 13.45 -32.70 7.46
C VAL A 108 14.32 -32.93 8.69
N ALA A 109 15.24 -31.99 8.96
CA ALA A 109 15.98 -31.88 10.22
C ALA A 109 16.66 -33.20 10.69
N SER A 110 17.00 -33.29 11.98
CA SER A 110 17.52 -34.51 12.60
C SER A 110 16.37 -35.43 13.05
N PRO A 111 16.63 -36.75 13.25
CA PRO A 111 15.61 -37.67 13.77
C PRO A 111 14.92 -37.19 15.07
N ILE A 112 15.67 -36.60 16.01
CA ILE A 112 15.13 -36.06 17.27
C ILE A 112 14.12 -34.93 17.01
N ILE A 113 14.36 -34.08 16.01
CA ILE A 113 13.41 -33.02 15.65
C ILE A 113 12.18 -33.62 14.98
N ARG A 114 12.32 -34.68 14.16
CA ARG A 114 11.17 -35.35 13.50
C ARG A 114 10.24 -36.07 14.47
N GLN A 115 10.76 -36.54 15.61
CA GLN A 115 9.97 -37.09 16.73
C GLN A 115 9.01 -36.10 17.38
N LYS A 116 9.28 -34.80 17.24
CA LYS A 116 8.45 -33.73 17.82
C LYS A 116 7.76 -32.87 16.78
N GLY A 117 8.41 -32.66 15.64
CA GLY A 117 7.89 -31.85 14.54
C GLY A 117 6.69 -32.54 13.91
N THR A 118 5.57 -31.82 13.83
CA THR A 118 4.35 -32.30 13.20
C THR A 118 4.25 -31.83 11.76
N ILE A 119 3.42 -32.50 10.95
CA ILE A 119 3.15 -32.06 9.59
C ILE A 119 2.50 -30.66 9.56
N GLY A 120 1.55 -30.39 10.44
CA GLY A 120 0.90 -29.08 10.57
C GLY A 120 1.89 -27.98 10.98
N GLY A 121 2.81 -28.29 11.88
CA GLY A 121 3.90 -27.39 12.26
C GLY A 121 4.88 -27.13 11.12
N ASN A 122 5.21 -28.15 10.31
CA ASN A 122 6.13 -28.02 9.18
C ASN A 122 5.59 -27.08 8.08
N ILE A 123 4.31 -27.22 7.72
CA ILE A 123 3.68 -26.37 6.70
C ILE A 123 3.31 -24.97 7.23
N SER A 124 3.38 -24.78 8.54
CA SER A 124 3.16 -23.48 9.22
C SER A 124 4.47 -22.78 9.60
N GLN A 125 5.63 -23.29 9.16
CA GLN A 125 6.92 -22.68 9.48
C GLN A 125 7.01 -21.25 8.95
N GLU A 126 7.62 -20.37 9.75
CA GLU A 126 7.97 -19.03 9.31
C GLU A 126 9.12 -19.04 8.31
N ALA A 127 9.17 -17.99 7.48
CA ALA A 127 10.18 -17.85 6.44
C ALA A 127 11.60 -17.96 7.00
N ARG A 128 12.47 -18.70 6.32
CA ARG A 128 13.85 -18.87 6.76
C ARG A 128 14.74 -17.83 6.10
N CYS A 129 14.88 -16.69 6.77
CA CYS A 129 15.79 -15.61 6.40
C CYS A 129 16.71 -15.30 7.58
N TRP A 130 18.02 -15.21 7.34
CA TRP A 130 18.97 -14.92 8.40
C TRP A 130 18.84 -13.49 8.94
N TYR A 131 18.50 -12.50 8.10
CA TYR A 131 18.16 -11.15 8.55
C TYR A 131 16.91 -11.09 9.45
N TYR A 132 15.96 -11.98 9.20
CA TYR A 132 14.76 -12.10 10.03
C TYR A 132 15.06 -12.80 11.36
N ARG A 133 15.78 -13.93 11.30
CA ARG A 133 16.04 -14.81 12.45
C ARG A 133 17.17 -14.35 13.36
N GLN A 134 17.95 -13.33 12.98
CA GLN A 134 18.90 -12.70 13.89
C GLN A 134 18.19 -11.69 14.81
N ASN A 135 18.55 -11.70 16.09
CA ASN A 135 18.09 -10.73 17.08
C ASN A 135 19.03 -9.51 17.15
N ASP A 136 19.42 -9.00 15.98
CA ASP A 136 20.22 -7.79 15.86
C ASP A 136 19.28 -6.59 15.61
N PRO A 137 19.26 -5.57 16.49
CA PRO A 137 18.45 -4.37 16.31
C PRO A 137 18.83 -3.56 15.06
N GLY A 138 20.01 -3.78 14.46
CA GLY A 138 20.45 -3.15 13.22
C GLY A 138 19.70 -3.62 11.96
N PHE A 139 19.01 -4.76 12.01
CA PHE A 139 18.25 -5.27 10.86
C PHE A 139 16.76 -4.88 10.92
N ASP A 140 16.40 -3.81 10.21
CA ASP A 140 15.03 -3.31 9.96
C ASP A 140 14.21 -4.21 9.01
N CYS A 141 14.07 -5.51 9.34
CA CYS A 141 13.49 -6.54 8.47
C CYS A 141 11.97 -6.42 8.26
N MET A 142 11.50 -6.49 7.01
CA MET A 142 10.06 -6.41 6.66
C MET A 142 9.16 -7.42 7.42
N LEU A 143 9.62 -8.65 7.64
CA LEU A 143 8.87 -9.66 8.41
C LEU A 143 8.67 -9.27 9.88
N LYS A 144 9.47 -8.35 10.43
CA LYS A 144 9.31 -7.76 11.77
C LYS A 144 8.42 -6.50 11.76
N GLY A 145 7.63 -6.31 10.70
CA GLY A 145 6.79 -5.12 10.51
C GLY A 145 7.56 -3.87 10.05
N LYS A 146 8.82 -4.01 9.67
CA LYS A 146 9.70 -2.91 9.25
C LYS A 146 9.71 -2.71 7.74
N THR A 147 10.60 -1.87 7.20
CA THR A 147 10.48 -1.35 5.82
C THR A 147 11.50 -1.90 4.82
N THR A 148 12.59 -2.50 5.29
CA THR A 148 13.74 -2.83 4.44
C THR A 148 13.94 -4.35 4.35
N CYS A 149 14.27 -4.83 3.15
CA CYS A 149 14.77 -6.18 2.96
C CYS A 149 16.27 -6.12 2.67
N PHE A 150 17.08 -6.55 3.64
CA PHE A 150 18.54 -6.54 3.53
C PHE A 150 19.08 -7.64 2.62
N ALA A 151 18.23 -8.59 2.21
CA ALA A 151 18.64 -9.63 1.26
C ALA A 151 18.83 -9.09 -0.16
N PHE A 152 18.14 -8.01 -0.56
CA PHE A 152 18.32 -7.44 -1.91
C PHE A 152 19.72 -6.87 -2.13
N THR A 153 20.26 -6.16 -1.13
CA THR A 153 21.55 -5.46 -1.24
C THR A 153 22.68 -6.15 -0.47
N GLY A 154 22.36 -7.16 0.34
CA GLY A 154 23.32 -7.87 1.17
C GLY A 154 23.56 -9.31 0.72
N ASP A 155 23.72 -10.22 1.67
CA ASP A 155 23.93 -11.63 1.38
C ASP A 155 22.58 -12.36 1.15
N SER A 156 22.40 -12.71 -0.13
CA SER A 156 21.23 -13.35 -0.71
C SER A 156 21.38 -14.87 -0.91
N THR A 157 22.46 -15.49 -0.44
CA THR A 157 22.87 -16.88 -0.80
C THR A 157 21.73 -17.91 -0.74
N HIS A 158 20.84 -17.82 0.26
CA HIS A 158 19.75 -18.79 0.47
C HIS A 158 18.36 -18.29 0.09
N HIS A 159 18.26 -17.09 -0.48
CA HIS A 159 16.98 -16.45 -0.80
C HIS A 159 16.41 -16.93 -2.14
N SER A 160 15.23 -16.44 -2.46
CA SER A 160 14.53 -16.75 -3.69
C SER A 160 15.35 -16.38 -4.94
N ILE A 161 15.16 -17.20 -5.97
CA ILE A 161 15.58 -16.94 -7.36
C ILE A 161 14.36 -16.87 -8.29
N LEU A 162 13.15 -16.89 -7.74
CA LEU A 162 11.88 -16.88 -8.45
C LEU A 162 10.95 -15.88 -7.74
N GLY A 163 11.22 -14.60 -8.00
CA GLY A 163 10.43 -13.48 -7.52
C GLY A 163 10.55 -13.20 -6.01
N SER A 164 9.56 -12.47 -5.52
CA SER A 164 9.44 -12.02 -4.13
C SER A 164 7.98 -12.06 -3.68
N ALA A 165 7.74 -11.84 -2.40
CA ALA A 165 6.41 -11.94 -1.80
C ALA A 165 6.09 -10.70 -0.95
N LYS A 166 4.88 -10.15 -1.08
CA LYS A 166 4.46 -9.04 -0.22
C LYS A 166 4.03 -9.55 1.16
N VAL A 167 4.98 -9.65 2.09
CA VAL A 167 4.77 -10.06 3.50
C VAL A 167 4.66 -8.87 4.47
N ALA A 168 4.70 -7.65 3.94
CA ALA A 168 4.48 -6.41 4.67
C ALA A 168 4.18 -5.31 3.65
N GLU A 169 3.60 -4.20 4.12
CA GLU A 169 3.45 -3.02 3.28
C GLU A 169 4.82 -2.34 3.05
N PRO A 170 5.20 -2.08 1.78
CA PRO A 170 6.39 -1.29 1.48
C PRO A 170 6.36 0.09 2.16
N ALA A 171 7.53 0.69 2.38
CA ALA A 171 7.64 2.02 2.97
C ALA A 171 6.80 3.07 2.21
N CYS A 172 6.87 3.04 0.88
CA CYS A 172 6.17 3.96 0.01
C CYS A 172 4.64 3.85 0.14
N THR A 173 4.10 2.62 0.21
CA THR A 173 2.67 2.36 0.46
C THR A 173 2.25 2.84 1.84
N ARG A 174 3.03 2.55 2.89
CA ARG A 174 2.72 2.99 4.27
C ARG A 174 2.72 4.50 4.45
N ALA A 175 3.65 5.19 3.79
CA ALA A 175 3.75 6.64 3.87
C ALA A 175 2.68 7.35 3.01
N CYS A 176 2.15 6.67 2.00
CA CYS A 176 1.06 7.18 1.17
C CYS A 176 -0.25 7.22 1.99
N PRO A 177 -0.89 8.39 2.20
CA PRO A 177 -2.12 8.46 2.98
C PRO A 177 -3.27 7.62 2.42
N THR A 178 -3.29 7.37 1.11
CA THR A 178 -4.30 6.52 0.44
C THR A 178 -3.86 5.06 0.32
N SER A 179 -2.66 4.70 0.78
CA SER A 179 -2.13 3.33 0.76
C SER A 179 -2.07 2.70 -0.64
N VAL A 180 -1.65 3.48 -1.65
CA VAL A 180 -1.44 2.99 -3.03
C VAL A 180 -0.44 1.83 -3.05
N ASP A 181 -0.76 0.75 -3.77
CA ASP A 181 0.14 -0.40 -3.95
C ASP A 181 1.16 -0.17 -5.06
N ILE A 182 2.08 0.77 -4.81
CA ILE A 182 3.07 1.26 -5.79
C ILE A 182 3.89 0.15 -6.40
N ALA A 183 4.31 -0.81 -5.57
CA ALA A 183 5.12 -1.92 -6.01
C ALA A 183 4.39 -2.82 -7.04
N VAL A 184 3.07 -3.02 -6.86
CA VAL A 184 2.27 -3.86 -7.78
C VAL A 184 2.00 -3.16 -9.10
N TYR A 185 1.61 -1.89 -9.12
CA TYR A 185 1.37 -1.24 -10.42
C TYR A 185 2.69 -1.06 -11.19
N MET A 186 3.83 -0.85 -10.51
CA MET A 186 5.15 -0.81 -11.15
C MET A 186 5.51 -2.15 -11.79
N GLU A 187 5.08 -3.27 -11.20
CA GLU A 187 5.21 -4.60 -11.79
C GLU A 187 4.42 -4.73 -13.09
N LYS A 188 3.17 -4.27 -13.09
CA LYS A 188 2.35 -4.24 -14.30
C LYS A 188 2.94 -3.38 -15.41
N ILE A 189 3.54 -2.24 -15.07
CA ILE A 189 4.30 -1.44 -16.05
C ILE A 189 5.47 -2.24 -16.66
N ARG A 190 6.23 -3.01 -15.86
CA ARG A 190 7.33 -3.84 -16.37
C ARG A 190 6.85 -4.97 -17.28
N GLU A 191 5.66 -5.50 -17.02
CA GLU A 191 5.00 -6.52 -17.85
C GLU A 191 4.42 -5.93 -19.15
N GLY A 192 4.40 -4.60 -19.31
CA GLY A 192 3.77 -3.91 -20.44
C GLY A 192 2.26 -3.68 -20.26
N GLU A 193 1.71 -4.05 -19.10
CA GLU A 193 0.29 -4.02 -18.76
C GLU A 193 -0.10 -2.67 -18.13
N ILE A 194 -0.16 -1.62 -18.96
CA ILE A 194 -0.42 -0.24 -18.50
C ILE A 194 -1.85 -0.08 -17.96
N ASP A 195 -2.82 -0.81 -18.51
CA ASP A 195 -4.21 -0.73 -18.09
C ASP A 195 -4.40 -1.26 -16.66
N GLU A 196 -3.83 -2.42 -16.38
CA GLU A 196 -3.83 -3.05 -15.06
C GLU A 196 -3.11 -2.17 -14.05
N ALA A 197 -1.98 -1.55 -14.44
CA ALA A 197 -1.27 -0.60 -13.59
C ALA A 197 -2.16 0.59 -13.21
N ALA A 198 -2.85 1.18 -14.19
CA ALA A 198 -3.81 2.27 -13.97
C ALA A 198 -4.99 1.83 -13.09
N GLN A 199 -5.56 0.64 -13.31
CA GLN A 199 -6.63 0.09 -12.47
C GLN A 199 -6.20 -0.08 -11.02
N ILE A 200 -5.00 -0.62 -10.76
CA ILE A 200 -4.45 -0.77 -9.40
C ILE A 200 -4.31 0.58 -8.71
N LEU A 201 -3.82 1.61 -9.42
CA LEU A 201 -3.72 2.97 -8.89
C LEU A 201 -5.10 3.55 -8.51
N LEU A 202 -6.11 3.34 -9.35
CA LEU A 202 -7.48 3.80 -9.13
C LEU A 202 -8.21 3.11 -7.98
N GLN A 203 -7.74 1.95 -7.50
CA GLN A 203 -8.34 1.27 -6.35
C GLN A 203 -8.34 2.15 -5.10
N THR A 204 -7.34 3.03 -4.97
CA THR A 204 -7.15 3.85 -3.77
C THR A 204 -7.05 5.34 -4.02
N ASN A 205 -6.68 5.75 -5.23
CA ASN A 205 -6.56 7.14 -5.62
C ASN A 205 -7.41 7.42 -6.88
N PRO A 206 -8.56 8.10 -6.75
CA PRO A 206 -9.49 8.31 -7.87
C PRO A 206 -9.14 9.49 -8.78
N ILE A 207 -8.15 10.30 -8.40
CA ILE A 207 -7.74 11.49 -9.16
C ILE A 207 -6.21 11.54 -9.40
N PRO A 208 -5.59 10.46 -9.94
CA PRO A 208 -4.14 10.32 -10.03
C PRO A 208 -3.45 11.38 -10.91
N SER A 209 -4.13 11.88 -11.94
CA SER A 209 -3.62 12.97 -12.79
C SER A 209 -3.39 14.26 -11.99
N ILE A 210 -4.26 14.50 -10.99
CA ILE A 210 -4.18 15.67 -10.11
C ILE A 210 -3.09 15.45 -9.06
N THR A 211 -3.10 14.30 -8.36
CA THR A 211 -2.09 14.04 -7.31
C THR A 211 -0.68 13.97 -7.87
N GLY A 212 -0.47 13.45 -9.09
CA GLY A 212 0.83 13.49 -9.76
C GLY A 212 1.35 14.91 -10.04
N ARG A 213 0.49 15.93 -9.95
CA ARG A 213 0.87 17.36 -10.07
C ARG A 213 1.09 18.04 -8.74
N VAL A 214 0.23 17.80 -7.74
CA VAL A 214 0.20 18.62 -6.50
C VAL A 214 0.54 17.87 -5.20
N CYS A 215 0.71 16.55 -5.25
CA CYS A 215 1.06 15.77 -4.06
C CYS A 215 2.53 16.02 -3.66
N PRO A 216 2.85 16.09 -2.35
CA PRO A 216 4.24 16.16 -1.89
C PRO A 216 4.98 14.81 -1.97
N HIS A 217 4.30 13.75 -2.46
CA HIS A 217 4.80 12.38 -2.60
C HIS A 217 5.61 11.86 -1.41
N TYR A 218 4.95 11.76 -0.25
CA TYR A 218 5.51 11.12 0.96
C TYR A 218 6.13 9.75 0.68
N CYS A 219 5.59 9.03 -0.30
CA CYS A 219 6.09 7.76 -0.79
C CYS A 219 7.54 7.80 -1.31
N GLU A 220 7.94 8.89 -1.99
CA GLU A 220 9.31 9.06 -2.48
C GLU A 220 10.28 9.40 -1.35
N GLN A 221 9.81 10.15 -0.35
CA GLN A 221 10.64 10.60 0.78
C GLN A 221 11.20 9.42 1.58
N VAL A 222 10.41 8.35 1.71
CA VAL A 222 10.75 7.11 2.43
C VAL A 222 11.17 5.95 1.51
N CYS A 223 11.38 6.21 0.21
CA CYS A 223 11.74 5.17 -0.74
C CYS A 223 13.05 4.47 -0.34
N VAL A 224 13.03 3.14 -0.21
CA VAL A 224 14.19 2.35 0.25
C VAL A 224 15.38 2.47 -0.71
N ARG A 225 15.13 2.71 -2.00
CA ARG A 225 16.17 2.89 -3.02
C ARG A 225 17.13 4.06 -2.74
N LYS A 226 16.69 5.07 -1.99
CA LYS A 226 17.52 6.22 -1.56
C LYS A 226 18.77 5.82 -0.76
N LYS A 227 18.85 4.58 -0.28
CA LYS A 227 20.05 4.05 0.39
C LYS A 227 21.19 3.78 -0.59
N ASP A 228 20.86 3.52 -1.86
CA ASP A 228 21.82 3.14 -2.90
C ASP A 228 22.05 4.28 -3.91
N ASP A 229 20.97 4.95 -4.33
CA ASP A 229 20.99 6.17 -5.15
C ASP A 229 19.85 7.16 -4.78
N GLU A 230 18.86 7.34 -5.65
CA GLU A 230 17.75 8.28 -5.52
C GLU A 230 16.40 7.54 -5.38
N SER A 231 15.33 8.27 -5.04
CA SER A 231 13.99 7.68 -5.06
C SER A 231 13.58 7.26 -6.47
N VAL A 232 12.66 6.30 -6.55
CA VAL A 232 11.87 6.09 -7.78
C VAL A 232 10.99 7.34 -8.00
N SER A 233 10.84 7.77 -9.25
CA SER A 233 10.03 8.91 -9.68
C SER A 233 8.53 8.58 -9.68
N ILE A 234 8.02 8.17 -8.52
CA ILE A 234 6.64 7.75 -8.29
C ILE A 234 5.65 8.85 -8.71
N ARG A 235 5.96 10.12 -8.43
CA ARG A 235 5.16 11.29 -8.85
C ARG A 235 4.90 11.30 -10.35
N ASN A 236 5.96 11.16 -11.13
CA ASN A 236 5.88 11.28 -12.58
C ASN A 236 5.24 10.05 -13.22
N VAL A 237 5.48 8.86 -12.67
CA VAL A 237 4.76 7.64 -13.07
C VAL A 237 3.26 7.74 -12.74
N GLU A 238 2.90 8.24 -11.56
CA GLU A 238 1.51 8.47 -11.17
C GLU A 238 0.82 9.49 -12.08
N ARG A 239 1.52 10.59 -12.41
CA ARG A 239 1.03 11.60 -13.37
C ARG A 239 0.77 10.97 -14.73
N PHE A 240 1.73 10.20 -15.28
CA PHE A 240 1.57 9.53 -16.57
C PHE A 240 0.37 8.59 -16.59
N LEU A 241 0.24 7.69 -15.58
CA LEU A 241 -0.89 6.78 -15.48
C LEU A 241 -2.21 7.54 -15.32
N GLY A 242 -2.20 8.63 -14.56
CA GLY A 242 -3.39 9.45 -14.38
C GLY A 242 -3.82 10.17 -15.64
N ASP A 243 -2.90 10.73 -16.40
CA ASP A 243 -3.18 11.36 -17.70
C ASP A 243 -3.69 10.29 -18.69
N TYR A 244 -3.08 9.10 -18.72
CA TYR A 244 -3.55 7.96 -19.52
C TYR A 244 -4.99 7.53 -19.18
N VAL A 245 -5.39 7.56 -17.91
CA VAL A 245 -6.78 7.31 -17.48
C VAL A 245 -7.72 8.38 -18.01
N LEU A 246 -7.32 9.66 -17.97
CA LEU A 246 -8.15 10.76 -18.46
C LEU A 246 -8.29 10.80 -19.98
N ASP A 247 -7.31 10.27 -20.71
CA ASP A 247 -7.38 10.09 -22.17
C ASP A 247 -8.29 8.91 -22.55
N ASN A 248 -8.51 7.95 -21.64
CA ASN A 248 -9.28 6.72 -21.88
C ASN A 248 -10.35 6.48 -20.79
N PRO A 249 -11.21 7.46 -20.45
CA PRO A 249 -11.97 7.40 -19.21
C PRO A 249 -13.05 6.30 -19.21
N GLU A 250 -13.66 6.01 -20.36
CA GLU A 250 -14.65 4.93 -20.54
C GLU A 250 -14.09 3.54 -20.18
N LYS A 251 -12.78 3.34 -20.31
CA LYS A 251 -12.11 2.08 -19.99
C LYS A 251 -11.98 1.83 -18.49
N PHE A 252 -11.91 2.90 -17.69
CA PHE A 252 -11.57 2.83 -16.26
C PHE A 252 -12.74 3.22 -15.35
N MET A 253 -13.65 4.06 -15.83
CA MET A 253 -14.81 4.57 -15.11
C MET A 253 -16.00 3.60 -15.19
N ILE A 254 -15.74 2.33 -14.86
CA ILE A 254 -16.73 1.23 -14.91
C ILE A 254 -17.22 0.89 -13.50
N VAL A 255 -18.54 0.77 -13.30
CA VAL A 255 -19.09 0.25 -12.03
C VAL A 255 -19.34 -1.25 -12.18
N GLU A 256 -18.52 -2.07 -11.50
CA GLU A 256 -18.64 -3.54 -11.52
C GLU A 256 -19.63 -4.07 -10.46
N SER A 257 -19.89 -3.27 -9.43
CA SER A 257 -20.80 -3.64 -8.34
C SER A 257 -22.26 -3.60 -8.78
N LYS A 258 -23.09 -4.46 -8.19
CA LYS A 258 -24.54 -4.42 -8.37
C LYS A 258 -25.12 -3.15 -7.75
N ASP A 259 -26.17 -2.59 -8.37
CA ASP A 259 -26.93 -1.47 -7.82
C ASP A 259 -27.49 -1.87 -6.43
N THR A 260 -27.16 -1.10 -5.41
CA THR A 260 -27.60 -1.33 -4.02
C THR A 260 -28.99 -0.74 -3.76
N GLY A 261 -29.49 0.11 -4.67
CA GLY A 261 -30.70 0.91 -4.48
C GLY A 261 -30.53 2.08 -3.51
N LYS A 262 -29.34 2.25 -2.91
CA LYS A 262 -29.04 3.27 -1.89
C LYS A 262 -28.63 4.58 -2.52
N LYS A 263 -29.05 5.69 -1.88
CA LYS A 263 -28.75 7.06 -2.31
C LYS A 263 -27.90 7.78 -1.29
N VAL A 264 -26.81 8.40 -1.74
CA VAL A 264 -25.91 9.19 -0.88
C VAL A 264 -25.76 10.62 -1.39
N ALA A 265 -25.93 11.60 -0.50
CA ALA A 265 -25.61 12.99 -0.78
C ALA A 265 -24.23 13.34 -0.24
N ILE A 266 -23.46 14.13 -0.99
CA ILE A 266 -22.15 14.66 -0.57
C ILE A 266 -22.20 16.18 -0.67
N ILE A 267 -21.82 16.88 0.38
CA ILE A 267 -21.79 18.34 0.45
C ILE A 267 -20.33 18.79 0.31
N GLY A 268 -20.00 19.38 -0.84
CA GLY A 268 -18.67 19.82 -1.24
C GLY A 268 -18.02 18.86 -2.23
N SER A 269 -17.60 19.40 -3.38
CA SER A 269 -16.96 18.67 -4.49
C SER A 269 -15.42 18.78 -4.48
N GLY A 270 -14.83 19.08 -3.32
CA GLY A 270 -13.37 19.05 -3.13
C GLY A 270 -12.79 17.64 -3.13
N PRO A 271 -11.47 17.47 -2.92
CA PRO A 271 -10.80 16.17 -3.05
C PRO A 271 -11.41 15.05 -2.19
N ALA A 272 -11.81 15.38 -0.94
CA ALA A 272 -12.49 14.43 -0.06
C ALA A 272 -13.86 13.99 -0.62
N GLY A 273 -14.66 14.94 -1.09
CA GLY A 273 -15.98 14.67 -1.68
C GLY A 273 -15.89 13.86 -2.97
N LEU A 274 -14.96 14.20 -3.87
CA LEU A 274 -14.71 13.43 -5.11
C LEU A 274 -14.27 11.99 -4.80
N SER A 275 -13.37 11.84 -3.82
CA SER A 275 -12.91 10.51 -3.42
C SER A 275 -14.01 9.65 -2.81
N ALA A 276 -14.88 10.27 -2.00
CA ALA A 276 -16.02 9.59 -1.43
C ALA A 276 -17.03 9.20 -2.52
N ALA A 277 -17.33 10.12 -3.45
CA ALA A 277 -18.25 9.89 -4.56
C ALA A 277 -17.82 8.72 -5.44
N PHE A 278 -16.54 8.69 -5.83
CA PHE A 278 -15.96 7.59 -6.60
C PHE A 278 -16.12 6.25 -5.89
N THR A 279 -15.73 6.19 -4.61
CA THR A 279 -15.74 4.96 -3.81
C THR A 279 -17.18 4.43 -3.63
N LEU A 280 -18.13 5.33 -3.33
CA LEU A 280 -19.53 4.97 -3.14
C LEU A 280 -20.19 4.52 -4.45
N CYS A 281 -19.91 5.17 -5.59
CA CYS A 281 -20.40 4.73 -6.89
C CYS A 281 -19.84 3.37 -7.29
N LYS A 282 -18.53 3.15 -7.12
CA LYS A 282 -17.90 1.84 -7.35
C LYS A 282 -18.47 0.74 -6.44
N SER A 283 -19.06 1.12 -5.30
CA SER A 283 -19.77 0.20 -4.39
C SER A 283 -21.24 0.01 -4.73
N GLY A 284 -21.72 0.55 -5.87
CA GLY A 284 -23.09 0.36 -6.38
C GLY A 284 -24.13 1.37 -5.90
N ASN A 285 -23.72 2.45 -5.20
CA ASN A 285 -24.64 3.46 -4.68
C ASN A 285 -24.87 4.59 -5.69
N LYS A 286 -26.07 5.20 -5.67
CA LYS A 286 -26.36 6.43 -6.42
C LYS A 286 -25.88 7.65 -5.62
N VAL A 287 -25.04 8.48 -6.23
CA VAL A 287 -24.39 9.59 -5.53
C VAL A 287 -24.71 10.93 -6.19
N THR A 288 -25.15 11.88 -5.37
CA THR A 288 -25.37 13.27 -5.75
C THR A 288 -24.46 14.18 -4.93
N VAL A 289 -23.62 14.98 -5.60
CA VAL A 289 -22.69 15.93 -4.99
C VAL A 289 -23.27 17.34 -5.12
N TYR A 290 -23.43 18.03 -4.00
CA TYR A 290 -23.86 19.43 -3.93
C TYR A 290 -22.66 20.33 -3.68
N ASP A 291 -22.49 21.36 -4.50
CA ASP A 291 -21.42 22.35 -4.30
C ASP A 291 -21.98 23.77 -4.46
N ARG A 292 -21.54 24.70 -3.61
CA ARG A 292 -21.93 26.10 -3.66
C ARG A 292 -21.27 26.85 -4.83
N MET A 293 -20.12 26.36 -5.28
CA MET A 293 -19.36 26.95 -6.38
C MET A 293 -19.95 26.53 -7.72
N GLU A 294 -19.73 27.34 -8.76
CA GLU A 294 -20.28 27.14 -10.10
C GLU A 294 -19.74 25.88 -10.79
N LYS A 295 -18.47 25.55 -10.57
CA LYS A 295 -17.79 24.37 -11.11
C LYS A 295 -17.41 23.42 -9.97
N ALA A 296 -17.46 22.12 -10.24
CA ALA A 296 -16.99 21.12 -9.29
C ALA A 296 -15.46 21.09 -9.17
N GLY A 297 -14.96 20.51 -8.08
CA GLY A 297 -13.53 20.31 -7.80
C GLY A 297 -13.01 21.06 -6.57
N GLY A 298 -13.82 21.96 -5.99
CA GLY A 298 -13.46 22.70 -4.78
C GLY A 298 -12.10 23.40 -4.89
N MET A 299 -11.22 23.24 -3.89
CA MET A 299 -9.88 23.87 -3.91
C MET A 299 -9.01 23.46 -5.11
N LEU A 300 -9.29 22.35 -5.79
CA LEU A 300 -8.56 21.98 -7.02
C LEU A 300 -8.85 22.98 -8.16
N SER A 301 -10.11 23.39 -8.28
CA SER A 301 -10.57 24.32 -9.31
C SER A 301 -10.32 25.77 -8.91
N TYR A 302 -10.41 26.09 -7.62
CA TYR A 302 -10.43 27.48 -7.15
C TYR A 302 -9.19 27.89 -6.34
N GLY A 303 -8.53 26.96 -5.66
CA GLY A 303 -7.52 27.28 -4.62
C GLY A 303 -6.07 26.92 -4.96
N ILE A 304 -5.81 26.34 -6.13
CA ILE A 304 -4.46 26.01 -6.63
C ILE A 304 -4.23 26.79 -7.92
N ALA A 305 -3.03 27.33 -8.15
CA ALA A 305 -2.74 28.08 -9.36
C ALA A 305 -2.75 27.19 -10.63
N ASP A 306 -3.12 27.75 -11.78
CA ASP A 306 -3.24 27.03 -13.05
C ASP A 306 -1.91 26.41 -13.52
N PHE A 307 -0.79 27.12 -13.30
CA PHE A 307 0.55 26.63 -13.63
C PHE A 307 1.02 25.42 -12.81
N ASP A 308 0.43 25.18 -11.62
CA ASP A 308 0.72 24.03 -10.77
C ASP A 308 -0.32 22.92 -10.98
N LEU A 309 -1.58 23.29 -11.24
CA LEU A 309 -2.66 22.37 -11.59
C LEU A 309 -3.58 22.97 -12.66
N PRO A 310 -3.38 22.57 -13.93
CA PRO A 310 -4.18 23.08 -15.03
C PRO A 310 -5.67 22.84 -14.82
N LYS A 311 -6.51 23.87 -14.97
CA LYS A 311 -7.97 23.76 -14.74
C LYS A 311 -8.64 22.84 -15.74
N GLU A 312 -8.12 22.77 -16.97
CA GLU A 312 -8.56 21.80 -17.97
C GLU A 312 -8.42 20.35 -17.47
N ILE A 313 -7.35 20.03 -16.73
CA ILE A 313 -7.14 18.69 -16.16
C ILE A 313 -8.18 18.39 -15.07
N VAL A 314 -8.50 19.38 -14.23
CA VAL A 314 -9.56 19.22 -13.22
C VAL A 314 -10.92 19.01 -13.90
N GLU A 315 -11.23 19.78 -14.95
CA GLU A 315 -12.47 19.63 -15.71
C GLU A 315 -12.56 18.26 -16.40
N LYS A 316 -11.47 17.77 -17.01
CA LYS A 316 -11.38 16.42 -17.57
C LYS A 316 -11.62 15.35 -16.50
N GLN A 317 -11.01 15.51 -15.33
CA GLN A 317 -11.19 14.59 -14.21
C GLN A 317 -12.65 14.54 -13.73
N ILE A 318 -13.33 15.68 -13.63
CA ILE A 318 -14.75 15.74 -13.24
C ILE A 318 -15.63 15.09 -14.31
N LYS A 319 -15.34 15.33 -15.61
CA LYS A 319 -16.05 14.65 -16.72
C LYS A 319 -15.88 13.14 -16.64
N ALA A 320 -14.67 12.65 -16.37
CA ALA A 320 -14.42 11.22 -16.19
C ALA A 320 -15.24 10.64 -15.00
N LEU A 321 -15.29 11.35 -13.87
CA LEU A 321 -16.09 10.93 -12.71
C LEU A 321 -17.59 10.89 -13.00
N LYS A 322 -18.11 11.77 -13.88
CA LYS A 322 -19.53 11.73 -14.30
C LYS A 322 -19.91 10.46 -15.04
N ILE A 323 -18.97 9.81 -15.74
CA ILE A 323 -19.22 8.53 -16.44
C ILE A 323 -19.64 7.42 -15.46
N LEU A 324 -19.17 7.48 -14.20
CA LEU A 324 -19.62 6.55 -13.14
C LEU A 324 -21.08 6.76 -12.70
N GLY A 325 -21.77 7.78 -13.22
CA GLY A 325 -23.12 8.16 -12.81
C GLY A 325 -23.17 9.11 -11.61
N ILE A 326 -22.06 9.80 -11.29
CA ILE A 326 -22.04 10.83 -10.23
C ILE A 326 -22.76 12.09 -10.74
N GLU A 327 -23.80 12.49 -10.03
CA GLU A 327 -24.53 13.74 -10.30
C GLU A 327 -23.87 14.91 -9.57
N PHE A 328 -23.58 16.01 -10.27
CA PHE A 328 -23.00 17.22 -9.68
C PHE A 328 -24.00 18.38 -9.76
N ASN A 329 -24.54 18.77 -8.61
CA ASN A 329 -25.42 19.91 -8.42
C ASN A 329 -24.60 21.10 -7.89
N CYS A 330 -23.90 21.76 -8.82
CA CYS A 330 -23.12 22.97 -8.55
C CYS A 330 -24.02 24.21 -8.43
N GLY A 331 -23.51 25.28 -7.81
CA GLY A 331 -24.27 26.50 -7.51
C GLY A 331 -25.33 26.36 -6.40
N VAL A 332 -25.33 25.26 -5.63
CA VAL A 332 -26.28 24.99 -4.55
C VAL A 332 -25.62 25.19 -3.19
N ASN A 333 -26.10 26.18 -2.44
CA ASN A 333 -25.63 26.50 -1.11
C ASN A 333 -26.46 25.79 -0.02
N VAL A 334 -25.93 24.68 0.49
CA VAL A 334 -26.56 23.92 1.59
C VAL A 334 -26.59 24.77 2.87
N GLY A 335 -27.78 24.93 3.44
CA GLY A 335 -28.10 25.86 4.52
C GLY A 335 -28.92 27.07 4.06
N LYS A 336 -28.88 27.42 2.77
CA LYS A 336 -29.69 28.49 2.17
C LYS A 336 -30.70 27.95 1.15
N ASP A 337 -30.22 27.20 0.15
CA ASP A 337 -31.04 26.70 -0.95
C ASP A 337 -31.70 25.35 -0.61
N ILE A 338 -31.00 24.53 0.19
CA ILE A 338 -31.50 23.27 0.73
C ILE A 338 -30.95 23.06 2.14
N THR A 339 -31.78 22.60 3.08
CA THR A 339 -31.36 22.35 4.46
C THR A 339 -30.70 20.97 4.61
N LEU A 340 -29.81 20.83 5.60
CA LEU A 340 -29.19 19.55 5.94
C LEU A 340 -30.24 18.49 6.31
N ASP A 341 -31.28 18.87 7.06
CA ASP A 341 -32.35 17.95 7.47
C ASP A 341 -33.12 17.39 6.27
N LYS A 342 -33.39 18.23 5.26
CA LYS A 342 -34.04 17.78 4.03
C LYS A 342 -33.17 16.79 3.27
N LEU A 343 -31.86 17.03 3.18
CA LEU A 343 -30.92 16.06 2.61
C LEU A 343 -30.91 14.75 3.41
N ALA A 344 -30.90 14.82 4.75
CA ALA A 344 -30.90 13.64 5.61
C ALA A 344 -32.19 12.79 5.48
N GLN A 345 -33.32 13.41 5.12
CA GLN A 345 -34.58 12.71 4.82
C GLN A 345 -34.63 12.10 3.41
N MET A 346 -33.99 12.74 2.44
CA MET A 346 -34.02 12.33 1.02
C MET A 346 -33.01 11.22 0.67
N PHE A 347 -31.95 11.08 1.47
CA PHE A 347 -30.82 10.19 1.19
C PHE A 347 -30.58 9.22 2.34
N ASP A 348 -30.11 8.00 2.03
CA ASP A 348 -29.74 7.00 3.02
C ASP A 348 -28.50 7.44 3.83
N ALA A 349 -27.64 8.27 3.26
CA ALA A 349 -26.50 8.89 3.94
C ALA A 349 -26.17 10.28 3.38
N VAL A 350 -25.62 11.15 4.24
CA VAL A 350 -25.13 12.48 3.87
C VAL A 350 -23.70 12.66 4.38
N LEU A 351 -22.76 13.01 3.50
CA LEU A 351 -21.37 13.32 3.86
C LEU A 351 -21.10 14.82 3.74
N ILE A 352 -20.58 15.43 4.80
CA ILE A 352 -20.13 16.81 4.83
C ILE A 352 -18.61 16.86 4.57
N SER A 353 -18.21 17.43 3.43
CA SER A 353 -16.82 17.58 3.00
C SER A 353 -16.54 18.97 2.41
N THR A 354 -17.03 20.00 3.10
CA THR A 354 -17.03 21.39 2.62
C THR A 354 -15.65 22.05 2.60
N GLY A 355 -14.67 21.53 3.34
CA GLY A 355 -13.32 22.12 3.45
C GLY A 355 -13.27 23.40 4.29
N THR A 356 -12.16 24.14 4.18
CA THR A 356 -11.87 25.34 4.99
C THR A 356 -11.86 26.62 4.15
N TRP A 357 -13.03 27.12 3.77
CA TRP A 357 -13.12 28.29 2.89
C TRP A 357 -13.13 29.64 3.61
N LYS A 358 -13.32 29.68 4.93
CA LYS A 358 -13.40 30.93 5.69
C LYS A 358 -11.99 31.33 6.12
N GLU A 359 -11.66 32.61 6.08
CA GLU A 359 -10.40 33.08 6.66
C GLU A 359 -10.46 33.16 8.17
N LYS A 360 -9.35 32.81 8.81
CA LYS A 360 -9.18 33.01 10.24
C LYS A 360 -8.59 34.41 10.45
N PRO A 361 -9.20 35.26 11.30
CA PRO A 361 -8.62 36.55 11.66
C PRO A 361 -7.17 36.42 12.12
N SER A 362 -6.28 37.22 11.54
CA SER A 362 -4.84 37.26 11.83
C SER A 362 -4.54 38.09 13.08
N GLY A 363 -5.52 38.89 13.56
CA GLY A 363 -5.38 39.78 14.71
C GLY A 363 -4.54 41.01 14.40
N ILE A 364 -4.41 41.37 13.11
CA ILE A 364 -3.71 42.57 12.66
C ILE A 364 -4.69 43.75 12.75
N LYS A 365 -4.24 44.89 13.29
CA LYS A 365 -5.10 46.08 13.32
C LYS A 365 -5.33 46.57 11.88
N GLY A 366 -6.58 46.68 11.43
CA GLY A 366 -6.91 47.06 10.05
C GLY A 366 -6.93 45.88 9.07
N GLU A 367 -6.98 44.63 9.55
CA GLU A 367 -7.01 43.43 8.69
C GLU A 367 -8.24 43.36 7.78
N GLU A 368 -9.34 43.99 8.15
CA GLU A 368 -10.57 44.10 7.34
C GLU A 368 -10.37 44.84 6.01
N LEU A 369 -9.25 45.55 5.86
CA LEU A 369 -8.87 46.24 4.64
C LEU A 369 -8.13 45.32 3.65
N CYS A 370 -7.75 44.11 4.06
CA CYS A 370 -7.01 43.16 3.24
C CYS A 370 -7.93 42.40 2.28
N LEU A 371 -7.38 42.00 1.14
CA LEU A 371 -8.00 40.98 0.31
C LEU A 371 -7.69 39.59 0.88
N SER A 372 -8.68 38.72 0.85
CA SER A 372 -8.49 37.31 1.15
C SER A 372 -7.57 36.65 0.12
N GLY A 373 -6.56 35.91 0.56
CA GLY A 373 -5.65 35.16 -0.32
C GLY A 373 -6.37 34.06 -1.08
N VAL A 374 -7.28 33.34 -0.41
CA VAL A 374 -8.10 32.30 -1.06
C VAL A 374 -9.06 32.91 -2.06
N GLU A 375 -9.73 34.01 -1.69
CA GLU A 375 -10.68 34.68 -2.58
C GLU A 375 -9.96 35.29 -3.79
N PHE A 376 -8.76 35.84 -3.59
CA PHE A 376 -7.90 36.34 -4.66
C PHE A 376 -7.58 35.24 -5.68
N ILE A 377 -7.02 34.11 -5.24
CA ILE A 377 -6.67 32.99 -6.12
C ILE A 377 -7.93 32.44 -6.80
N SER A 378 -9.04 32.32 -6.06
CA SER A 378 -10.34 31.87 -6.59
C SER A 378 -10.87 32.78 -7.70
N LYS A 379 -10.78 34.10 -7.54
CA LYS A 379 -11.18 35.07 -8.57
C LYS A 379 -10.32 34.94 -9.82
N VAL A 380 -8.99 34.87 -9.65
CA VAL A 380 -8.05 34.70 -10.77
C VAL A 380 -8.36 33.40 -11.53
N ASN A 381 -8.48 32.28 -10.83
CA ASN A 381 -8.81 30.98 -11.42
C ASN A 381 -10.21 30.93 -12.06
N SER A 382 -11.10 31.85 -11.69
CA SER A 382 -12.42 32.00 -12.31
C SER A 382 -12.42 32.96 -13.51
N GLY A 383 -11.23 33.37 -13.99
CA GLY A 383 -11.07 34.30 -15.11
C GLY A 383 -11.33 35.78 -14.77
N LYS A 384 -11.44 36.13 -13.49
CA LYS A 384 -11.66 37.50 -13.02
C LYS A 384 -10.35 38.07 -12.49
N ASN A 385 -9.61 38.78 -13.35
CA ASN A 385 -8.34 39.40 -12.97
C ASN A 385 -8.43 40.93 -13.03
N ASP A 386 -8.92 41.53 -11.95
CA ASP A 386 -9.04 42.99 -11.79
C ASP A 386 -7.90 43.57 -10.94
N THR A 387 -6.78 42.85 -10.85
CA THR A 387 -5.70 43.17 -9.92
C THR A 387 -4.91 44.39 -10.40
N GLN A 388 -4.81 45.42 -9.55
CA GLN A 388 -3.98 46.59 -9.84
C GLN A 388 -2.51 46.21 -9.90
N LYS A 389 -1.80 46.71 -10.93
CA LYS A 389 -0.36 46.57 -11.07
C LYS A 389 0.34 47.47 -10.04
N GLY A 390 1.44 46.98 -9.49
CA GLY A 390 2.27 47.70 -8.53
C GLY A 390 2.73 46.81 -7.39
N LYS A 391 3.15 47.45 -6.30
CA LYS A 391 3.71 46.79 -5.12
C LYS A 391 2.61 46.17 -4.26
N VAL A 392 2.60 44.84 -4.14
CA VAL A 392 1.58 44.10 -3.36
C VAL A 392 2.24 43.46 -2.15
N LEU A 393 1.67 43.67 -0.96
CA LEU A 393 2.16 43.05 0.27
C LEU A 393 1.31 41.82 0.62
N ILE A 394 1.94 40.69 0.88
CA ILE A 394 1.26 39.43 1.19
C ILE A 394 1.66 38.99 2.58
N VAL A 395 0.67 38.82 3.46
CA VAL A 395 0.87 38.37 4.83
C VAL A 395 0.72 36.85 4.88
N GLY A 396 1.79 36.14 5.27
CA GLY A 396 1.76 34.69 5.50
C GLY A 396 2.97 33.96 4.91
N SER A 397 3.24 32.77 5.45
CA SER A 397 4.36 31.90 5.04
C SER A 397 3.92 30.56 4.47
N GLY A 398 2.63 30.40 4.20
CA GLY A 398 2.02 29.17 3.70
C GLY A 398 1.98 29.06 2.17
N TYR A 399 1.44 27.94 1.70
CA TYR A 399 1.26 27.63 0.28
C TYR A 399 0.48 28.73 -0.47
N VAL A 400 -0.63 29.21 0.10
CA VAL A 400 -1.48 30.26 -0.46
C VAL A 400 -0.69 31.57 -0.69
N ALA A 401 0.17 31.95 0.25
CA ALA A 401 0.98 33.18 0.12
C ALA A 401 1.97 33.08 -1.04
N ILE A 402 2.63 31.93 -1.19
CA ILE A 402 3.58 31.68 -2.27
C ILE A 402 2.88 31.64 -3.63
N GLU A 403 1.74 30.94 -3.74
CA GLU A 403 0.98 30.90 -4.99
C GLU A 403 0.44 32.28 -5.39
N ALA A 404 -0.15 33.02 -4.45
CA ALA A 404 -0.63 34.37 -4.70
C ALA A 404 0.50 35.27 -5.22
N ALA A 405 1.69 35.18 -4.62
CA ALA A 405 2.86 35.93 -5.07
C ALA A 405 3.30 35.54 -6.48
N ARG A 406 3.36 34.25 -6.80
CA ARG A 406 3.75 33.78 -8.13
C ARG A 406 2.76 34.21 -9.20
N ILE A 407 1.45 34.12 -8.92
CA ILE A 407 0.39 34.65 -9.80
C ILE A 407 0.62 36.15 -10.03
N LEU A 408 0.76 36.94 -8.96
CA LEU A 408 1.00 38.39 -9.02
C LEU A 408 2.24 38.72 -9.83
N LYS A 409 3.33 37.98 -9.65
CA LYS A 409 4.58 38.16 -10.40
C LYS A 409 4.37 37.93 -11.89
N ARG A 410 3.66 36.87 -12.28
CA ARG A 410 3.39 36.51 -13.68
C ARG A 410 2.44 37.48 -14.39
N ILE A 411 1.52 38.13 -13.66
CA ILE A 411 0.65 39.18 -14.22
C ILE A 411 1.30 40.57 -14.23
N GLY A 412 2.55 40.68 -13.77
CA GLY A 412 3.37 41.89 -13.85
C GLY A 412 3.32 42.81 -12.62
N SER A 413 2.86 42.32 -11.46
CA SER A 413 2.92 43.04 -10.18
C SER A 413 4.23 42.74 -9.44
N GLU A 414 4.50 43.50 -8.38
CA GLU A 414 5.69 43.39 -7.52
C GLU A 414 5.30 42.87 -6.13
N PRO A 415 5.12 41.54 -5.98
CA PRO A 415 4.73 40.95 -4.70
C PRO A 415 5.91 40.92 -3.71
N ILE A 416 5.61 41.27 -2.46
CA ILE A 416 6.47 41.09 -1.30
C ILE A 416 5.74 40.22 -0.30
N ILE A 417 6.32 39.07 0.03
CA ILE A 417 5.80 38.19 1.08
C ILE A 417 6.41 38.60 2.42
N LEU A 418 5.58 38.97 3.39
CA LEU A 418 5.98 39.05 4.79
C LEU A 418 6.06 37.64 5.36
N PHE A 419 7.26 37.09 5.34
CA PHE A 419 7.52 35.72 5.75
C PHE A 419 7.86 35.72 7.24
N ASP A 420 7.01 35.11 8.06
CA ASP A 420 7.14 35.14 9.53
C ASP A 420 8.21 34.18 10.09
N ARG A 421 8.99 33.56 9.20
CA ARG A 421 10.03 32.57 9.47
C ARG A 421 11.35 33.01 8.83
N SER A 422 12.45 32.37 9.19
CA SER A 422 13.68 32.47 8.40
C SER A 422 13.64 31.55 7.17
N ASP A 423 14.57 31.77 6.26
CA ASP A 423 14.86 30.89 5.12
C ASP A 423 15.33 29.49 5.56
N ALA A 424 15.88 29.34 6.77
CA ALA A 424 16.24 28.04 7.35
C ALA A 424 15.05 27.24 7.90
N GLU A 425 13.87 27.85 8.06
CA GLU A 425 12.68 27.26 8.71
C GLU A 425 11.55 26.90 7.73
N ILE A 426 11.87 26.79 6.44
CA ILE A 426 10.90 26.52 5.38
C ILE A 426 10.37 25.08 5.51
N PRO A 427 9.05 24.89 5.64
CA PRO A 427 8.48 23.55 5.66
C PRO A 427 8.77 22.77 4.38
N GLY A 428 9.19 21.52 4.50
CA GLY A 428 9.56 20.69 3.34
C GLY A 428 8.45 20.49 2.30
N PHE A 429 7.17 20.61 2.68
CA PHE A 429 6.04 20.48 1.75
C PHE A 429 5.79 21.71 0.87
N ILE A 430 6.41 22.86 1.16
CA ILE A 430 6.37 24.07 0.29
C ILE A 430 7.73 24.41 -0.32
N ALA A 431 8.77 23.62 -0.03
CA ALA A 431 10.15 23.93 -0.43
C ALA A 431 10.29 24.08 -1.95
N GLU A 432 9.61 23.23 -2.72
CA GLU A 432 9.60 23.29 -4.20
C GLU A 432 8.95 24.58 -4.71
N ASN A 433 7.75 24.92 -4.23
CA ASN A 433 7.05 26.16 -4.62
C ASN A 433 7.82 27.40 -4.19
N TYR A 434 8.44 27.38 -3.01
CA TYR A 434 9.31 28.44 -2.52
C TYR A 434 10.52 28.66 -3.45
N GLN A 435 11.23 27.59 -3.81
CA GLN A 435 12.37 27.67 -4.71
C GLN A 435 11.98 28.24 -6.08
N GLN A 436 10.85 27.80 -6.64
CA GLN A 436 10.32 28.34 -7.89
C GLN A 436 9.93 29.81 -7.78
N ALA A 437 9.41 30.26 -6.63
CA ALA A 437 9.09 31.66 -6.39
C ALA A 437 10.35 32.54 -6.38
N LEU A 438 11.45 32.06 -5.79
CA LEU A 438 12.75 32.75 -5.84
C LEU A 438 13.27 32.86 -7.27
N GLU A 439 13.22 31.78 -8.05
CA GLU A 439 13.63 31.76 -9.46
C GLU A 439 12.80 32.73 -10.33
N GLU A 440 11.50 32.86 -10.01
CA GLU A 440 10.61 33.81 -10.69
C GLU A 440 10.85 35.27 -10.26
N GLY A 441 11.62 35.49 -9.18
CA GLY A 441 11.99 36.80 -8.65
C GLY A 441 10.98 37.39 -7.67
N VAL A 442 10.27 36.54 -6.91
CA VAL A 442 9.42 36.96 -5.79
C VAL A 442 10.29 37.43 -4.63
N HIS A 443 9.93 38.55 -4.01
CA HIS A 443 10.66 39.09 -2.86
C HIS A 443 10.07 38.56 -1.55
N PHE A 444 10.95 38.09 -0.67
CA PHE A 444 10.61 37.61 0.67
C PHE A 444 11.25 38.52 1.72
N GLU A 445 10.40 39.10 2.56
CA GLU A 445 10.82 39.90 3.71
C GLU A 445 10.78 38.99 4.95
N TYR A 446 11.90 38.30 5.19
CA TYR A 446 12.01 37.27 6.23
C TYR A 446 11.86 37.83 7.64
N GLN A 447 11.43 36.94 8.54
CA GLN A 447 11.23 37.21 9.96
C GLN A 447 10.43 38.50 10.22
N THR A 448 9.42 38.76 9.40
CA THR A 448 8.65 40.02 9.44
C THR A 448 7.17 39.74 9.58
N ILE A 449 6.52 40.44 10.51
CA ILE A 449 5.08 40.32 10.74
C ILE A 449 4.41 41.69 10.69
N ALA A 450 3.21 41.75 10.09
CA ALA A 450 2.38 42.95 10.08
C ALA A 450 1.76 43.21 11.46
N LYS A 451 1.60 44.49 11.81
CA LYS A 451 1.02 44.97 13.08
C LYS A 451 -0.20 45.82 12.86
N GLU A 452 -0.10 46.75 11.94
CA GLU A 452 -1.15 47.72 11.64
C GLU A 452 -1.16 47.99 10.14
N ILE A 453 -2.34 47.96 9.57
CA ILE A 453 -2.63 48.27 8.18
C ILE A 453 -3.57 49.47 8.20
N SER A 454 -3.23 50.47 7.39
CA SER A 454 -4.03 51.69 7.27
C SER A 454 -4.00 52.20 5.84
N GLY A 455 -5.00 52.99 5.45
CA GLY A 455 -5.13 53.53 4.10
C GLY A 455 -6.36 53.01 3.37
N LYS A 456 -6.30 53.02 2.04
CA LYS A 456 -7.39 52.60 1.14
C LYS A 456 -6.84 51.90 -0.10
N VAL A 457 -7.69 51.18 -0.82
CA VAL A 457 -7.32 50.51 -2.09
C VAL A 457 -6.53 51.46 -3.00
N GLY A 458 -5.35 51.02 -3.45
CA GLY A 458 -4.39 51.81 -4.24
C GLY A 458 -3.33 52.56 -3.43
N SER A 459 -3.48 52.68 -2.11
CA SER A 459 -2.49 53.30 -1.21
C SER A 459 -2.67 52.83 0.25
N PHE A 460 -1.92 51.80 0.62
CA PHE A 460 -1.82 51.26 1.97
C PHE A 460 -0.46 51.53 2.59
N THR A 461 -0.47 51.79 3.89
CA THR A 461 0.71 51.88 4.75
C THR A 461 0.63 50.75 5.76
N VAL A 462 1.60 49.83 5.71
CA VAL A 462 1.67 48.68 6.60
C VAL A 462 2.85 48.82 7.53
N LYS A 463 2.58 48.86 8.84
CA LYS A 463 3.61 48.80 9.88
C LYS A 463 3.92 47.34 10.16
N CYS A 464 5.19 46.98 10.01
CA CYS A 464 5.70 45.67 10.30
C CYS A 464 6.74 45.74 11.42
N ILE A 465 6.97 44.61 12.09
CA ILE A 465 8.07 44.45 13.04
C ILE A 465 8.89 43.22 12.68
N LYS A 466 10.18 43.27 13.02
CA LYS A 466 11.06 42.10 12.94
C LYS A 466 10.82 41.16 14.10
N LYS A 467 10.92 39.86 13.81
CA LYS A 467 10.80 38.74 14.73
C LYS A 467 12.19 38.23 15.04
N ILE A 468 12.56 38.18 16.32
CA ILE A 468 13.77 37.46 16.76
C ILE A 468 13.35 36.08 17.28
N ALA A 469 14.14 35.07 16.93
CA ALA A 469 14.06 33.76 17.57
C ALA A 469 14.51 33.88 19.03
N GLY A 470 13.61 33.68 20.00
CA GLY A 470 13.97 33.58 21.41
C GLY A 470 14.43 32.17 21.79
N GLU A 471 14.99 32.02 22.99
CA GLU A 471 15.36 30.70 23.53
C GLU A 471 14.13 29.78 23.65
N PHE A 472 14.35 28.47 23.47
CA PHE A 472 13.32 27.42 23.58
C PHE A 472 12.12 27.57 22.62
N GLY A 473 12.33 28.15 21.44
CA GLY A 473 11.27 28.27 20.42
C GLY A 473 10.20 29.30 20.76
N GLN A 474 10.40 30.12 21.80
CA GLN A 474 9.53 31.26 22.08
C GLN A 474 9.87 32.40 21.12
N THR A 475 8.85 32.90 20.44
CA THR A 475 8.99 34.08 19.58
C THR A 475 8.97 35.34 20.43
N GLN A 476 10.03 36.15 20.38
CA GLN A 476 10.03 37.48 21.00
C GLN A 476 9.93 38.57 19.92
N LYS A 477 9.11 39.59 20.20
CA LYS A 477 9.03 40.79 19.35
C LYS A 477 10.25 41.65 19.65
N GLU A 478 11.00 42.03 18.63
CA GLU A 478 12.09 42.99 18.81
C GLU A 478 11.49 44.39 18.98
N LYS A 479 11.79 45.06 20.09
CA LYS A 479 11.37 46.45 20.31
C LYS A 479 12.29 47.37 19.51
N GLY A 480 11.72 48.28 18.72
CA GLY A 480 12.47 49.29 17.96
C GLY A 480 12.76 48.96 16.49
N THR A 481 12.21 47.86 15.95
CA THR A 481 12.38 47.44 14.53
C THR A 481 11.15 47.71 13.66
N GLU A 482 10.40 48.76 13.99
CA GLU A 482 9.22 49.13 13.20
C GLU A 482 9.64 49.61 11.81
N ILE A 483 9.29 48.82 10.80
CA ILE A 483 9.46 49.19 9.40
C ILE A 483 8.08 49.52 8.81
N THR A 484 8.03 50.52 7.93
CA THR A 484 6.82 50.90 7.23
C THR A 484 6.96 50.56 5.76
N ILE A 485 6.02 49.77 5.24
CA ILE A 485 6.00 49.36 3.84
C ILE A 485 4.73 49.91 3.19
N ASN A 486 4.91 50.70 2.12
CA ASN A 486 3.81 51.14 1.28
C ASN A 486 3.47 50.07 0.24
N ALA A 487 2.19 49.82 0.03
CA ALA A 487 1.68 48.85 -0.95
C ALA A 487 0.38 49.34 -1.58
N VAL A 488 0.06 48.88 -2.78
CA VAL A 488 -1.22 49.20 -3.46
C VAL A 488 -2.33 48.23 -3.07
N ILE A 489 -1.96 47.00 -2.69
CA ILE A 489 -2.85 45.93 -2.22
C ILE A 489 -2.16 45.21 -1.05
N VAL A 490 -2.95 44.81 -0.05
CA VAL A 490 -2.53 43.87 1.00
C VAL A 490 -3.38 42.61 0.91
N ILE A 491 -2.74 41.45 0.88
CA ILE A 491 -3.39 40.13 0.87
C ILE A 491 -3.10 39.41 2.19
N ASP A 492 -4.14 38.95 2.88
CA ASP A 492 -3.98 38.03 4.01
C ASP A 492 -4.11 36.58 3.52
N ALA A 493 -3.05 35.79 3.72
CA ALA A 493 -2.99 34.38 3.37
C ALA A 493 -2.55 33.51 4.56
N ALA A 494 -2.76 34.00 5.79
CA ALA A 494 -2.19 33.38 6.98
C ALA A 494 -2.90 32.09 7.40
N ASN A 495 -4.24 32.05 7.44
CA ASN A 495 -4.99 30.95 8.04
C ASN A 495 -6.42 30.79 7.50
N GLN A 496 -6.94 29.55 7.55
CA GLN A 496 -8.29 29.21 7.11
C GLN A 496 -9.05 28.39 8.18
N LEU A 497 -10.38 28.43 8.11
CA LEU A 497 -11.34 27.74 8.97
C LEU A 497 -12.49 27.16 8.14
N PRO A 498 -13.13 26.08 8.63
CA PRO A 498 -14.38 25.62 8.05
C PRO A 498 -15.51 26.63 8.31
N ASP A 499 -16.40 26.77 7.34
CA ASP A 499 -17.69 27.43 7.53
C ASP A 499 -18.71 26.39 7.98
N LEU A 500 -19.10 26.46 9.25
CA LEU A 500 -20.04 25.51 9.89
C LEU A 500 -21.38 26.18 10.22
N SER A 501 -21.63 27.40 9.72
CA SER A 501 -22.81 28.21 10.07
C SER A 501 -24.15 27.56 9.69
N PHE A 502 -24.13 26.61 8.74
CA PHE A 502 -25.31 25.86 8.30
C PHE A 502 -25.63 24.63 9.17
N LEU A 503 -24.80 24.33 10.17
CA LEU A 503 -24.97 23.17 11.06
C LEU A 503 -25.65 23.55 12.39
N PRO A 504 -26.46 22.66 12.98
CA PRO A 504 -26.91 22.81 14.36
C PRO A 504 -25.73 22.76 15.33
N ALA A 505 -25.82 23.49 16.45
CA ALA A 505 -24.76 23.61 17.45
C ALA A 505 -24.21 22.24 17.95
N GLU A 506 -25.09 21.27 18.18
CA GLU A 506 -24.71 19.90 18.58
C GLU A 506 -23.76 19.23 17.58
N LEU A 507 -23.99 19.43 16.27
CA LEU A 507 -23.13 18.86 15.22
C LEU A 507 -21.81 19.62 15.11
N VAL A 508 -21.80 20.93 15.35
CA VAL A 508 -20.57 21.75 15.36
C VAL A 508 -19.60 21.27 16.44
N GLU A 509 -20.11 21.01 17.65
CA GLU A 509 -19.30 20.48 18.75
C GLU A 509 -18.69 19.11 18.42
N LYS A 510 -19.48 18.22 17.80
CA LYS A 510 -18.99 16.90 17.35
C LYS A 510 -18.00 17.00 16.20
N PHE A 511 -18.16 17.97 15.29
CA PHE A 511 -17.23 18.22 14.19
C PHE A 511 -15.80 18.43 14.70
N GLY A 512 -15.64 19.20 15.80
CA GLY A 512 -14.35 19.39 16.48
C GLY A 512 -13.84 18.19 17.30
N GLN A 513 -14.69 17.20 17.57
CA GLN A 513 -14.35 15.97 18.29
C GLN A 513 -14.04 14.78 17.38
N LEU A 514 -14.50 14.75 16.12
CA LEU A 514 -14.16 13.69 15.16
C LEU A 514 -12.65 13.61 14.91
N GLY A 515 -11.92 14.73 14.92
CA GLY A 515 -10.46 14.73 14.89
C GLY A 515 -9.81 14.07 16.13
N LYS A 516 -10.56 13.87 17.22
CA LYS A 516 -10.13 13.23 18.47
C LYS A 516 -10.59 11.77 18.59
N GLN A 517 -11.74 11.40 18.02
CA GLN A 517 -12.21 10.01 17.95
C GLN A 517 -11.56 9.29 16.77
N LYS A 518 -10.65 8.35 17.05
CA LYS A 518 -9.73 7.81 16.04
C LYS A 518 -10.33 7.08 14.83
N ASN A 519 -11.62 6.68 14.82
CA ASN A 519 -12.08 5.63 13.89
C ASN A 519 -13.50 5.76 13.29
N SER A 520 -14.19 6.92 13.36
CA SER A 520 -15.50 7.06 12.70
C SER A 520 -15.69 8.45 12.09
N ALA A 521 -16.32 8.49 10.92
CA ALA A 521 -16.79 9.68 10.23
C ALA A 521 -18.23 10.06 10.61
N LEU A 522 -18.95 9.22 11.37
CA LEU A 522 -20.35 9.44 11.72
C LEU A 522 -20.51 10.55 12.76
N LEU A 523 -21.34 11.54 12.45
CA LEU A 523 -21.72 12.61 13.38
C LEU A 523 -23.00 12.27 14.16
N LYS A 524 -24.07 11.95 13.43
CA LYS A 524 -25.41 11.68 13.97
C LYS A 524 -26.27 10.98 12.92
N ASN A 525 -27.00 9.95 13.32
CA ASN A 525 -27.94 9.20 12.45
C ASN A 525 -27.27 8.72 11.15
N ASN A 526 -27.59 9.35 10.02
CA ASN A 526 -27.05 9.08 8.70
C ASN A 526 -26.15 10.22 8.16
N ILE A 527 -25.69 11.12 9.03
CA ILE A 527 -24.85 12.27 8.69
C ILE A 527 -23.41 12.00 9.10
N TYR A 528 -22.50 12.18 8.15
CA TYR A 528 -21.06 11.93 8.26
C TYR A 528 -20.27 13.19 7.92
N ALA A 529 -18.99 13.24 8.31
CA ALA A 529 -18.09 14.31 7.93
C ALA A 529 -16.67 13.80 7.63
N GLY A 530 -15.98 14.49 6.71
CA GLY A 530 -14.61 14.16 6.35
C GLY A 530 -13.89 15.28 5.60
N GLY A 531 -12.58 15.11 5.41
CA GLY A 531 -11.72 16.09 4.76
C GLY A 531 -11.32 17.25 5.68
N ASP A 532 -10.82 18.32 5.08
CA ASP A 532 -10.24 19.46 5.78
C ASP A 532 -11.22 20.17 6.74
N ALA A 533 -12.53 20.02 6.54
CA ALA A 533 -13.52 20.57 7.47
C ALA A 533 -13.42 19.96 8.87
N VAL A 534 -12.95 18.71 9.00
CA VAL A 534 -12.82 17.99 10.27
C VAL A 534 -11.42 18.16 10.87
N ASN A 535 -10.39 17.99 10.03
CA ASN A 535 -9.00 17.88 10.49
C ASN A 535 -8.19 19.17 10.34
N GLY A 536 -8.80 20.23 9.80
CA GLY A 536 -8.11 21.44 9.37
C GLY A 536 -7.33 21.23 8.08
N LEU A 537 -6.59 22.27 7.69
CA LEU A 537 -5.83 22.32 6.45
C LEU A 537 -4.92 21.11 6.27
N SER A 538 -5.05 20.43 5.14
CA SER A 538 -4.24 19.26 4.82
C SER A 538 -3.83 19.23 3.34
N THR A 539 -3.04 18.23 2.95
CA THR A 539 -2.65 18.04 1.55
C THR A 539 -3.76 17.31 0.79
N VAL A 540 -3.85 17.53 -0.53
CA VAL A 540 -4.87 16.91 -1.40
C VAL A 540 -4.99 15.40 -1.16
N VAL A 541 -3.87 14.68 -1.11
CA VAL A 541 -3.83 13.23 -0.86
C VAL A 541 -4.36 12.81 0.51
N ARG A 542 -4.19 13.64 1.56
CA ARG A 542 -4.78 13.39 2.89
C ARG A 542 -6.29 13.59 2.86
N SER A 543 -6.76 14.62 2.17
CA SER A 543 -8.20 14.84 1.95
C SER A 543 -8.85 13.68 1.18
N ILE A 544 -8.21 13.16 0.12
CA ILE A 544 -8.65 11.94 -0.61
C ILE A 544 -8.77 10.76 0.35
N SER A 545 -7.72 10.48 1.14
CA SER A 545 -7.71 9.39 2.12
C SER A 545 -8.89 9.46 3.09
N GLN A 546 -9.19 10.65 3.61
CA GLN A 546 -10.31 10.85 4.54
C GLN A 546 -11.66 10.65 3.87
N GLY A 547 -11.84 11.20 2.67
CA GLY A 547 -13.06 10.98 1.88
C GLY A 547 -13.31 9.50 1.60
N ARG A 548 -12.26 8.76 1.22
CA ARG A 548 -12.33 7.31 1.02
C ARG A 548 -12.70 6.57 2.30
N LYS A 549 -12.07 6.89 3.44
CA LYS A 549 -12.39 6.26 4.74
C LYS A 549 -13.86 6.49 5.13
N ALA A 550 -14.36 7.71 4.98
CA ALA A 550 -15.75 8.03 5.23
C ALA A 550 -16.69 7.24 4.31
N ALA A 551 -16.37 7.15 3.01
CA ALA A 551 -17.14 6.36 2.05
C ALA A 551 -17.18 4.85 2.38
N LEU A 552 -16.05 4.28 2.82
CA LEU A 552 -16.01 2.87 3.23
C LEU A 552 -16.90 2.61 4.45
N GLU A 553 -16.88 3.50 5.46
CA GLU A 553 -17.77 3.38 6.62
C GLU A 553 -19.25 3.55 6.23
N ILE A 554 -19.56 4.53 5.37
CA ILE A 554 -20.92 4.72 4.84
C ILE A 554 -21.40 3.46 4.15
N SER A 555 -20.61 2.91 3.22
CA SER A 555 -20.96 1.69 2.48
C SER A 555 -21.15 0.51 3.43
N GLU A 556 -20.26 0.31 4.41
CA GLU A 556 -20.40 -0.76 5.41
C GLU A 556 -21.72 -0.66 6.16
N ARG A 557 -22.11 0.55 6.59
CA ARG A 557 -23.34 0.78 7.35
C ARG A 557 -24.63 0.65 6.53
N ILE A 558 -24.66 1.18 5.29
CA ILE A 558 -25.91 1.22 4.50
C ILE A 558 -26.08 0.02 3.57
N ASN A 559 -24.98 -0.62 3.15
CA ASN A 559 -25.00 -1.80 2.28
C ASN A 559 -24.84 -3.12 3.07
N GLY A 560 -24.47 -3.05 4.35
CA GLY A 560 -24.19 -4.22 5.19
C GLY A 560 -22.92 -4.99 4.81
N VAL A 561 -22.15 -4.47 3.85
CA VAL A 561 -20.90 -5.03 3.36
C VAL A 561 -19.91 -3.90 3.25
N ARG A 562 -18.79 -4.03 3.95
CA ARG A 562 -17.62 -3.21 3.68
C ARG A 562 -17.06 -3.68 2.34
N PRO A 563 -16.96 -2.81 1.31
CA PRO A 563 -16.36 -3.19 0.04
C PRO A 563 -15.01 -3.83 0.34
N ASN A 564 -14.80 -5.06 -0.15
CA ASN A 564 -13.53 -5.75 0.06
C ASN A 564 -12.44 -4.76 -0.33
N GLU A 565 -11.50 -4.49 0.58
CA GLU A 565 -10.16 -4.12 0.15
C GLU A 565 -9.67 -5.36 -0.60
N ILE A 566 -9.97 -5.42 -1.90
CA ILE A 566 -9.51 -6.48 -2.78
C ILE A 566 -8.00 -6.32 -2.85
N THR A 567 -7.32 -6.81 -1.84
CA THR A 567 -5.98 -7.29 -2.03
C THR A 567 -6.17 -8.70 -2.56
N LYS A 568 -6.44 -8.80 -3.87
CA LYS A 568 -5.87 -9.90 -4.65
C LYS A 568 -4.37 -9.77 -4.43
N ARG A 569 -3.87 -10.33 -3.33
CA ARG A 569 -2.45 -10.27 -2.99
C ARG A 569 -1.77 -11.13 -4.03
N THR A 570 -1.08 -10.48 -4.95
CA THR A 570 -0.24 -11.14 -5.95
C THR A 570 0.64 -12.14 -5.20
N VAL A 571 0.51 -13.41 -5.59
CA VAL A 571 1.04 -14.57 -4.87
C VAL A 571 2.57 -14.61 -4.94
N LEU A 572 3.12 -14.19 -6.07
CA LEU A 572 4.54 -13.93 -6.29
C LEU A 572 4.67 -12.65 -7.11
N LYS A 573 5.73 -11.90 -6.82
CA LYS A 573 6.05 -10.61 -7.43
C LYS A 573 7.37 -10.70 -8.17
N THR A 574 7.38 -10.38 -9.46
CA THR A 574 8.58 -10.25 -10.27
C THR A 574 9.18 -8.86 -10.11
N PHE A 575 10.50 -8.73 -10.07
CA PHE A 575 11.16 -7.43 -10.14
C PHE A 575 12.02 -7.39 -11.41
N ASP A 576 12.77 -6.33 -11.65
CA ASP A 576 13.83 -6.34 -12.66
C ASP A 576 15.15 -6.53 -11.92
N ILE A 577 15.98 -7.52 -12.26
CA ILE A 577 17.25 -7.70 -11.56
C ILE A 577 18.18 -6.50 -11.78
N ASN A 578 18.03 -5.80 -12.90
CA ASN A 578 18.77 -4.58 -13.19
C ASN A 578 18.38 -3.44 -12.25
N CYS A 579 17.29 -3.57 -11.47
CA CYS A 579 16.97 -2.60 -10.43
C CYS A 579 18.14 -2.46 -9.45
N LEU A 580 18.92 -3.52 -9.19
CA LEU A 580 20.06 -3.49 -8.27
C LEU A 580 21.22 -2.60 -8.76
N ASN A 581 21.24 -2.26 -10.04
CA ASN A 581 22.22 -1.33 -10.58
C ASN A 581 21.85 0.10 -10.21
N LYS A 582 22.87 0.91 -9.89
CA LYS A 582 22.69 2.35 -9.70
C LYS A 582 22.21 2.98 -11.00
N SER A 583 21.29 3.92 -10.90
CA SER A 583 20.74 4.63 -12.05
C SER A 583 20.14 5.96 -11.63
N GLU A 584 20.19 6.93 -12.53
CA GLU A 584 19.65 8.27 -12.30
C GLU A 584 18.12 8.27 -12.32
N LYS A 585 17.54 9.03 -11.39
CA LYS A 585 16.10 9.27 -11.34
C LYS A 585 15.66 10.07 -12.57
N THR A 586 14.55 9.65 -13.16
CA THR A 586 13.84 10.42 -14.17
C THR A 586 13.23 11.65 -13.51
N VAL A 587 13.63 12.83 -13.98
CA VAL A 587 13.10 14.12 -13.52
C VAL A 587 12.25 14.72 -14.63
N ALA A 588 11.02 15.13 -14.31
CA ALA A 588 10.18 15.87 -15.24
C ALA A 588 10.86 17.20 -15.60
N LEU A 589 10.91 17.52 -16.89
CA LEU A 589 11.49 18.78 -17.36
C LEU A 589 10.69 19.96 -16.81
N ILE A 590 11.35 20.83 -16.05
CA ILE A 590 10.80 22.12 -15.65
C ILE A 590 10.99 23.13 -16.78
N ARG A 591 9.94 23.92 -17.07
CA ARG A 591 10.02 24.99 -18.06
C ARG A 591 10.94 26.12 -17.60
N SER A 592 11.64 26.73 -18.55
CA SER A 592 12.49 27.90 -18.28
C SER A 592 11.70 29.02 -17.60
N VAL A 593 12.38 29.87 -16.83
CA VAL A 593 11.72 31.02 -16.17
C VAL A 593 11.04 31.92 -17.20
N ASP A 594 11.66 32.13 -18.36
CA ASP A 594 11.10 32.95 -19.44
C ASP A 594 9.83 32.32 -20.01
N ASP A 595 9.80 31.00 -20.23
CA ASP A 595 8.59 30.31 -20.70
C ASP A 595 7.46 30.35 -19.66
N ARG A 596 7.80 30.20 -18.37
CA ARG A 596 6.84 30.30 -17.26
C ARG A 596 6.24 31.70 -17.13
N LYS A 597 6.99 32.75 -17.52
CA LYS A 597 6.55 34.16 -17.46
C LYS A 597 5.72 34.59 -18.67
N LYS A 598 5.76 33.86 -19.79
CA LYS A 598 4.99 34.21 -21.01
C LYS A 598 3.48 34.17 -20.80
N ASN A 599 2.99 33.20 -20.01
CA ASN A 599 1.58 33.09 -19.66
C ASN A 599 1.45 32.59 -18.22
N ALA A 600 0.57 33.21 -17.43
CA ALA A 600 0.25 32.82 -16.06
C ALA A 600 -0.34 31.40 -15.96
N GLU A 601 -0.88 30.85 -17.05
CA GLU A 601 -1.49 29.51 -17.10
C GLU A 601 -0.50 28.42 -17.52
N THR A 602 0.71 28.78 -17.97
CA THR A 602 1.69 27.80 -18.46
C THR A 602 2.09 26.83 -17.34
N GLU A 603 1.76 25.54 -17.53
CA GLU A 603 2.15 24.47 -16.61
C GLU A 603 3.67 24.40 -16.44
N ASN A 604 4.12 24.28 -15.18
CA ASN A 604 5.54 24.32 -14.83
C ASN A 604 6.34 23.12 -15.36
N TYR A 605 5.70 21.95 -15.46
CA TYR A 605 6.37 20.69 -15.76
C TYR A 605 5.84 20.05 -17.04
N VAL A 606 6.75 19.53 -17.85
CA VAL A 606 6.42 18.63 -18.96
C VAL A 606 6.32 17.20 -18.43
N GLY A 607 5.29 16.46 -18.87
CA GLY A 607 5.16 15.04 -18.55
C GLY A 607 6.33 14.21 -19.09
N ILE A 608 6.54 13.03 -18.50
CA ILE A 608 7.58 12.09 -18.93
C ILE A 608 7.04 11.13 -20.00
N LEU A 609 7.93 10.57 -20.81
CA LEU A 609 7.60 9.58 -21.84
C LEU A 609 7.34 8.20 -21.25
N GLN A 610 6.58 7.36 -21.96
CA GLN A 610 6.35 5.96 -21.56
C GLN A 610 7.65 5.17 -21.37
N SER A 611 8.67 5.43 -22.20
CA SER A 611 10.00 4.81 -22.04
C SER A 611 10.66 5.17 -20.71
N GLU A 612 10.45 6.38 -20.21
CA GLU A 612 10.96 6.83 -18.92
C GLU A 612 10.14 6.26 -17.75
N VAL A 613 8.84 6.06 -17.94
CA VAL A 613 7.98 5.34 -17.00
C VAL A 613 8.43 3.90 -16.83
N ILE A 614 8.74 3.21 -17.94
CA ILE A 614 9.30 1.85 -17.93
C ILE A 614 10.67 1.84 -17.23
N LYS A 615 11.54 2.82 -17.53
CA LYS A 615 12.83 3.00 -16.83
C LYS A 615 12.62 3.09 -15.31
N GLU A 616 11.70 3.92 -14.83
CA GLU A 616 11.43 4.05 -13.39
C GLU A 616 10.80 2.79 -12.77
N ALA A 617 9.94 2.09 -13.52
CA ALA A 617 9.40 0.82 -13.09
C ALA A 617 10.50 -0.25 -12.93
N SER A 618 11.49 -0.26 -13.81
CA SER A 618 12.70 -1.10 -13.71
C SER A 618 13.65 -0.68 -12.58
N ARG A 619 13.64 0.60 -12.15
CA ARG A 619 14.37 1.06 -10.95
C ARG A 619 13.70 0.61 -9.65
N CYS A 620 12.41 0.27 -9.67
CA CYS A 620 11.68 -0.14 -8.47
C CYS A 620 12.16 -1.51 -7.96
N TYR A 621 12.61 -1.58 -6.70
CA TYR A 621 12.99 -2.85 -6.03
C TYR A 621 11.82 -3.83 -5.82
N ASN A 622 10.59 -3.42 -6.14
CA ASN A 622 9.34 -4.12 -5.81
C ASN A 622 9.17 -4.48 -4.32
N CYS A 623 10.09 -4.03 -3.44
CA CYS A 623 10.15 -4.17 -1.98
C CYS A 623 9.39 -5.38 -1.40
N GLY A 624 9.61 -6.56 -2.00
CA GLY A 624 9.01 -7.83 -1.59
C GLY A 624 9.98 -8.67 -0.77
N CYS A 625 9.47 -9.56 0.07
CA CYS A 625 10.29 -10.51 0.79
C CYS A 625 10.78 -11.60 -0.15
N VAL A 626 12.09 -11.77 -0.22
CA VAL A 626 12.75 -12.83 -0.98
C VAL A 626 13.11 -14.03 -0.10
N ALA A 627 12.62 -14.08 1.15
CA ALA A 627 12.80 -15.24 2.02
C ALA A 627 12.10 -16.44 1.40
N ALA A 628 12.83 -17.55 1.27
CA ALA A 628 12.30 -18.75 0.67
C ALA A 628 11.43 -19.54 1.66
N CYS A 629 10.42 -20.25 1.15
CA CYS A 629 9.65 -21.21 1.95
C CYS A 629 10.57 -22.35 2.42
N PRO A 630 10.71 -22.59 3.74
CA PRO A 630 11.62 -23.61 4.26
C PRO A 630 11.03 -25.03 4.32
N SER A 631 9.72 -25.18 4.09
CA SER A 631 9.03 -26.45 4.28
C SER A 631 9.37 -27.45 3.18
N ASP A 632 9.93 -28.60 3.57
CA ASP A 632 10.15 -29.73 2.67
C ASP A 632 8.82 -30.41 2.28
N ILE A 633 7.79 -30.35 3.14
CA ILE A 633 6.48 -30.96 2.90
C ILE A 633 5.62 -30.12 1.96
N ALA A 634 5.75 -28.79 1.99
CA ALA A 634 4.95 -27.89 1.18
C ALA A 634 4.94 -28.19 -0.34
N PRO A 635 6.10 -28.32 -1.03
CA PRO A 635 6.10 -28.66 -2.46
C PRO A 635 5.47 -30.03 -2.75
N VAL A 636 5.59 -30.98 -1.82
CA VAL A 636 4.96 -32.30 -1.94
C VAL A 636 3.43 -32.20 -1.88
N LEU A 637 2.89 -31.48 -0.90
CA LEU A 637 1.44 -31.30 -0.78
C LEU A 637 0.84 -30.59 -1.99
N VAL A 638 1.54 -29.59 -2.54
CA VAL A 638 1.12 -28.93 -3.78
C VAL A 638 1.16 -29.91 -4.95
N SER A 639 2.20 -30.73 -5.09
CA SER A 639 2.28 -31.72 -6.17
C SER A 639 1.14 -32.75 -6.11
N LEU A 640 0.70 -33.14 -4.91
CA LEU A 640 -0.34 -34.14 -4.68
C LEU A 640 -1.78 -33.58 -4.70
N ASP A 641 -1.97 -32.29 -5.03
CA ASP A 641 -3.25 -31.56 -4.89
C ASP A 641 -3.91 -31.73 -3.52
N ALA A 642 -3.09 -31.80 -2.47
CA ALA A 642 -3.56 -32.02 -1.12
C ALA A 642 -4.57 -30.93 -0.72
N THR A 643 -5.52 -31.32 0.13
CA THR A 643 -6.56 -30.44 0.65
C THR A 643 -6.25 -30.20 2.12
N ILE A 644 -6.09 -28.94 2.49
CA ILE A 644 -5.85 -28.50 3.87
C ILE A 644 -7.21 -28.21 4.51
N VAL A 645 -7.52 -28.92 5.59
CA VAL A 645 -8.75 -28.72 6.37
C VAL A 645 -8.39 -27.96 7.62
N THR A 646 -9.12 -26.88 7.88
CA THR A 646 -8.98 -26.06 9.08
C THR A 646 -10.27 -26.06 9.88
N THR A 647 -10.26 -25.43 11.05
CA THR A 647 -11.46 -25.17 11.85
C THR A 647 -12.47 -24.24 11.17
N LYS A 648 -12.02 -23.43 10.20
CA LYS A 648 -12.87 -22.41 9.56
C LYS A 648 -13.24 -22.73 8.11
N ARG A 649 -12.41 -23.49 7.40
CA ARG A 649 -12.56 -23.71 5.95
C ARG A 649 -11.70 -24.86 5.44
N THR A 650 -11.91 -25.19 4.18
CA THR A 650 -11.15 -26.18 3.43
C THR A 650 -10.59 -25.53 2.18
N MET A 651 -9.33 -25.81 1.84
CA MET A 651 -8.66 -25.19 0.69
C MET A 651 -7.60 -26.10 0.10
N LYS A 652 -7.21 -25.86 -1.15
CA LYS A 652 -6.10 -26.59 -1.77
C LYS A 652 -4.76 -26.17 -1.19
N ALA A 653 -3.78 -27.07 -1.20
CA ALA A 653 -2.42 -26.75 -0.79
C ALA A 653 -1.83 -25.58 -1.60
N SER A 654 -2.15 -25.49 -2.90
CA SER A 654 -1.79 -24.35 -3.76
C SER A 654 -2.40 -23.01 -3.33
N GLU A 655 -3.53 -23.02 -2.64
CA GLU A 655 -4.21 -21.84 -2.09
C GLU A 655 -3.76 -21.55 -0.65
N PHE A 656 -3.27 -22.57 0.05
CA PHE A 656 -2.78 -22.45 1.42
C PHE A 656 -1.43 -21.74 1.47
N PHE A 657 -0.49 -22.05 0.58
CA PHE A 657 0.84 -21.43 0.56
C PHE A 657 0.83 -20.09 -0.19
N ILE A 658 0.49 -19.03 0.52
CA ILE A 658 0.46 -17.67 -0.01
C ILE A 658 1.14 -16.69 0.95
N PRO A 659 1.78 -15.63 0.43
CA PRO A 659 2.41 -14.65 1.29
C PRO A 659 1.37 -13.81 2.03
N PHE A 660 1.47 -13.82 3.35
CA PHE A 660 0.69 -12.98 4.25
C PHE A 660 1.63 -12.11 5.09
N PRO A 661 1.13 -11.00 5.65
CA PRO A 661 1.83 -10.26 6.67
C PRO A 661 2.37 -11.17 7.78
N GLY A 662 3.70 -11.25 7.90
CA GLY A 662 4.39 -12.07 8.91
C GLY A 662 4.38 -13.60 8.70
N ARG A 663 3.72 -14.15 7.68
CA ARG A 663 3.66 -15.61 7.43
C ARG A 663 3.58 -15.99 5.95
N LEU A 664 3.84 -17.26 5.63
CA LEU A 664 3.83 -17.78 4.26
C LEU A 664 2.68 -18.79 4.04
N ASN A 665 1.57 -18.58 4.74
CA ASN A 665 0.37 -19.40 4.61
C ASN A 665 -0.91 -18.58 4.80
N ALA A 666 -2.02 -19.18 4.37
CA ALA A 666 -3.33 -18.54 4.30
C ALA A 666 -4.05 -18.43 5.65
N LEU A 667 -3.54 -19.00 6.75
CA LEU A 667 -4.26 -19.08 8.02
C LEU A 667 -4.75 -17.70 8.48
N LEU A 668 -6.01 -17.64 8.93
CA LEU A 668 -6.60 -16.50 9.62
C LEU A 668 -6.24 -16.51 11.10
N GLU A 669 -6.50 -15.39 11.76
CA GLU A 669 -6.40 -15.33 13.20
C GLU A 669 -7.43 -16.29 13.85
N GLY A 670 -6.99 -17.02 14.87
CA GLY A 670 -7.80 -18.07 15.52
C GLY A 670 -8.14 -19.28 14.62
N GLU A 671 -7.47 -19.49 13.50
CA GLU A 671 -7.68 -20.65 12.62
C GLU A 671 -6.66 -21.76 12.89
N LEU A 672 -7.12 -23.01 13.03
CA LEU A 672 -6.26 -24.19 13.24
C LEU A 672 -6.34 -25.15 12.07
N ILE A 673 -5.20 -25.70 11.66
CA ILE A 673 -5.17 -26.85 10.75
C ILE A 673 -5.58 -28.09 11.54
N THR A 674 -6.61 -28.80 11.08
CA THR A 674 -7.12 -30.00 11.73
C THR A 674 -6.55 -31.25 11.06
N GLN A 675 -6.61 -31.30 9.72
CA GLN A 675 -6.10 -32.43 8.95
C GLN A 675 -5.71 -32.03 7.52
N ILE A 676 -5.01 -32.93 6.85
CA ILE A 676 -4.60 -32.86 5.46
C ILE A 676 -5.17 -34.09 4.76
N GLU A 677 -5.84 -33.87 3.63
CA GLU A 677 -6.45 -34.93 2.83
C GLU A 677 -5.77 -35.02 1.47
N ILE A 678 -5.36 -36.23 1.09
CA ILE A 678 -4.72 -36.50 -0.19
C ILE A 678 -5.50 -37.63 -0.85
N LYS A 679 -6.06 -37.36 -2.04
CA LYS A 679 -6.81 -38.37 -2.80
C LYS A 679 -5.89 -39.54 -3.20
N ASP A 680 -6.50 -40.67 -3.57
CA ASP A 680 -5.74 -41.78 -4.15
C ASP A 680 -4.99 -41.36 -5.41
N GLN A 681 -3.71 -41.73 -5.44
CA GLN A 681 -2.78 -41.31 -6.48
C GLN A 681 -2.64 -42.42 -7.51
N LYS A 682 -2.71 -42.06 -8.79
CA LYS A 682 -2.53 -42.98 -9.93
C LYS A 682 -1.16 -42.85 -10.57
N TYR A 683 -0.24 -42.13 -9.93
CA TYR A 683 1.07 -41.79 -10.47
C TYR A 683 2.03 -42.98 -10.36
N SER A 684 2.66 -43.33 -11.48
CA SER A 684 3.59 -44.44 -11.61
C SER A 684 4.94 -44.15 -10.96
N LYS A 685 5.33 -42.88 -10.82
CA LYS A 685 6.54 -42.47 -10.09
C LYS A 685 6.30 -41.21 -9.26
N GLN A 686 6.92 -41.17 -8.09
CA GLN A 686 6.82 -40.10 -7.10
C GLN A 686 8.21 -39.88 -6.47
N ILE A 687 8.76 -38.67 -6.56
CA ILE A 687 10.15 -38.35 -6.19
C ILE A 687 10.21 -37.02 -5.44
N TYR A 688 10.90 -37.01 -4.31
CA TYR A 688 11.34 -35.79 -3.63
C TYR A 688 12.87 -35.75 -3.60
N SER A 689 13.45 -34.63 -4.04
CA SER A 689 14.89 -34.39 -3.97
C SER A 689 15.19 -33.03 -3.36
N LYS A 690 16.27 -32.95 -2.60
CA LYS A 690 16.66 -31.76 -1.82
C LYS A 690 18.16 -31.56 -1.90
N LEU A 691 18.56 -30.33 -2.21
CA LEU A 691 19.93 -29.87 -1.98
C LEU A 691 19.99 -29.09 -0.67
N SER A 692 20.92 -29.45 0.20
CA SER A 692 21.22 -28.77 1.46
C SER A 692 22.73 -28.68 1.67
N LEU A 693 23.21 -27.69 2.44
CA LEU A 693 24.66 -27.55 2.68
C LEU A 693 25.22 -28.65 3.57
N ARG A 694 24.38 -29.23 4.44
CA ARG A 694 24.72 -30.35 5.31
C ARG A 694 23.68 -31.45 5.15
N LYS A 695 24.14 -32.71 5.13
CA LYS A 695 23.28 -33.89 4.94
C LYS A 695 22.27 -34.12 6.08
N SER A 696 22.58 -33.70 7.31
CA SER A 696 21.85 -34.17 8.49
C SER A 696 21.07 -33.10 9.27
N ILE A 697 21.35 -31.81 9.05
CA ILE A 697 20.79 -30.70 9.84
C ILE A 697 20.82 -29.40 9.02
N ASP A 698 20.14 -29.38 7.86
CA ASP A 698 19.97 -28.11 7.16
C ASP A 698 18.68 -28.07 6.34
N PHE A 699 18.25 -26.85 6.10
CA PHE A 699 17.04 -26.55 5.36
C PHE A 699 17.36 -26.63 3.87
N PRO A 700 16.33 -26.79 3.01
CA PRO A 700 16.57 -26.83 1.58
C PRO A 700 17.21 -25.52 1.12
N VAL A 701 18.35 -25.62 0.42
CA VAL A 701 18.81 -24.56 -0.48
C VAL A 701 17.82 -24.48 -1.65
N VAL A 702 17.43 -25.64 -2.16
CA VAL A 702 16.34 -25.87 -3.12
C VAL A 702 15.87 -27.32 -2.99
N SER A 703 14.60 -27.57 -3.26
CA SER A 703 14.05 -28.91 -3.41
C SER A 703 13.11 -29.03 -4.62
N VAL A 704 12.88 -30.26 -5.06
CA VAL A 704 11.96 -30.60 -6.16
C VAL A 704 11.09 -31.76 -5.70
N ALA A 705 9.77 -31.56 -5.77
CA ALA A 705 8.76 -32.61 -5.65
C ALA A 705 8.21 -32.88 -7.06
N ALA A 706 8.35 -34.10 -7.55
CA ALA A 706 7.90 -34.47 -8.89
C ALA A 706 7.10 -35.78 -8.88
N ILE A 707 5.97 -35.79 -9.56
CA ILE A 707 5.14 -36.98 -9.78
C ILE A 707 4.87 -37.14 -11.27
N PHE A 708 4.87 -38.39 -11.73
CA PHE A 708 4.73 -38.73 -13.15
C PHE A 708 3.74 -39.87 -13.33
N ASN A 709 2.94 -39.77 -14.38
CA ASN A 709 2.15 -40.86 -14.92
C ASN A 709 2.63 -41.13 -16.35
N LEU A 710 3.18 -42.31 -16.57
CA LEU A 710 3.70 -42.74 -17.87
C LEU A 710 2.71 -43.68 -18.56
N ASP A 711 2.63 -43.61 -19.89
CA ASP A 711 1.91 -44.60 -20.68
C ASP A 711 2.72 -45.90 -20.86
N SER A 712 2.13 -46.87 -21.57
CA SER A 712 2.78 -48.16 -21.88
C SER A 712 4.09 -48.01 -22.67
N ASP A 713 4.27 -46.91 -23.42
CA ASP A 713 5.46 -46.61 -24.21
C ASP A 713 6.49 -45.78 -23.44
N LYS A 714 6.27 -45.59 -22.13
CA LYS A 714 7.08 -44.73 -21.24
C LYS A 714 7.09 -43.25 -21.66
N LYS A 715 6.03 -42.77 -22.32
CA LYS A 715 5.82 -41.35 -22.59
C LYS A 715 5.04 -40.70 -21.44
N VAL A 716 5.29 -39.43 -21.19
CA VAL A 716 4.62 -38.70 -20.10
C VAL A 716 3.18 -38.40 -20.48
N LYS A 717 2.22 -38.95 -19.73
CA LYS A 717 0.79 -38.62 -19.86
C LYS A 717 0.40 -37.46 -18.96
N GLU A 718 0.99 -37.41 -17.77
CA GLU A 718 0.79 -36.35 -16.79
C GLU A 718 2.05 -36.21 -15.94
N SER A 719 2.39 -34.98 -15.59
CA SER A 719 3.47 -34.68 -14.65
C SER A 719 3.11 -33.48 -13.81
N LYS A 720 3.52 -33.49 -12.53
CA LYS A 720 3.55 -32.28 -11.72
C LYS A 720 4.92 -32.13 -11.08
N ILE A 721 5.52 -30.97 -11.26
CA ILE A 721 6.87 -30.65 -10.78
C ILE A 721 6.76 -29.35 -9.99
N VAL A 722 7.10 -29.42 -8.71
CA VAL A 722 7.00 -28.31 -7.76
C VAL A 722 8.35 -28.03 -7.13
N LEU A 723 8.81 -26.79 -7.25
CA LEU A 723 10.04 -26.30 -6.65
C LEU A 723 9.78 -25.83 -5.22
N GLY A 724 10.58 -26.31 -4.28
CA GLY A 724 10.67 -25.80 -2.91
C GLY A 724 11.93 -24.96 -2.69
N ALA A 725 11.87 -24.01 -1.77
CA ALA A 725 12.95 -23.08 -1.43
C ALA A 725 13.59 -22.28 -2.60
N ALA A 726 13.00 -22.30 -3.79
CA ALA A 726 13.36 -21.43 -4.91
C ALA A 726 12.57 -20.10 -4.90
N ALA A 727 11.44 -20.08 -4.20
CA ALA A 727 10.54 -18.94 -4.05
C ALA A 727 10.03 -18.80 -2.59
N PRO A 728 9.42 -17.66 -2.23
CA PRO A 728 8.70 -17.51 -0.96
C PRO A 728 7.57 -18.51 -0.71
N ILE A 729 7.11 -19.19 -1.76
CA ILE A 729 6.10 -20.26 -1.71
C ILE A 729 6.55 -21.41 -2.62
N PRO A 730 5.94 -22.60 -2.53
CA PRO A 730 6.16 -23.64 -3.54
C PRO A 730 5.70 -23.21 -4.93
N VAL A 731 6.50 -23.48 -5.96
CA VAL A 731 6.22 -23.04 -7.34
C VAL A 731 6.08 -24.24 -8.25
N ARG A 732 4.92 -24.36 -8.89
CA ARG A 732 4.69 -25.37 -9.93
C ARG A 732 5.27 -24.88 -11.26
N VAL A 733 6.00 -25.73 -11.98
CA VAL A 733 6.64 -25.38 -13.26
C VAL A 733 5.82 -25.88 -14.45
N GLU A 734 4.62 -25.33 -14.61
CA GLU A 734 3.60 -25.80 -15.56
C GLU A 734 4.06 -25.81 -17.02
N LYS A 735 4.90 -24.84 -17.42
CA LYS A 735 5.49 -24.82 -18.78
C LYS A 735 6.37 -26.05 -19.04
N ALA A 736 7.17 -26.45 -18.04
CA ALA A 736 8.02 -27.63 -18.16
C ALA A 736 7.19 -28.91 -18.16
N GLU A 737 6.13 -28.96 -17.32
CA GLU A 737 5.17 -30.06 -17.33
C GLU A 737 4.50 -30.22 -18.71
N ALA A 738 4.01 -29.12 -19.29
CA ALA A 738 3.40 -29.11 -20.62
C ALA A 738 4.38 -29.56 -21.71
N PHE A 739 5.64 -29.14 -21.62
CA PHE A 739 6.70 -29.56 -22.55
C PHE A 739 6.96 -31.07 -22.52
N LEU A 740 6.76 -31.74 -21.38
CA LEU A 740 7.00 -33.17 -21.22
C LEU A 740 5.88 -34.03 -21.80
N ILE A 741 4.64 -33.54 -21.85
CA ILE A 741 3.47 -34.33 -22.28
C ILE A 741 3.68 -34.94 -23.67
N GLY A 742 3.44 -36.24 -23.79
CA GLY A 742 3.58 -37.03 -25.01
C GLY A 742 5.02 -37.39 -25.40
N LYS A 743 6.03 -36.92 -24.67
CA LYS A 743 7.44 -37.22 -24.95
C LYS A 743 7.94 -38.40 -24.16
N LYS A 744 8.86 -39.16 -24.77
CA LYS A 744 9.66 -40.16 -24.08
C LYS A 744 10.78 -39.46 -23.32
N ILE A 745 11.01 -39.83 -22.08
CA ILE A 745 12.05 -39.21 -21.25
C ILE A 745 13.43 -39.71 -21.69
N ASP A 746 14.30 -38.78 -22.05
CA ASP A 746 15.73 -38.96 -22.27
C ASP A 746 16.51 -37.73 -21.73
N ASP A 747 17.83 -37.73 -21.85
CA ASP A 747 18.69 -36.66 -21.36
C ASP A 747 18.36 -35.29 -21.99
N CYS A 748 18.07 -35.27 -23.29
CA CYS A 748 17.77 -34.05 -24.04
C CYS A 748 16.43 -33.45 -23.59
N VAL A 749 15.39 -34.29 -23.48
CA VAL A 749 14.06 -33.89 -23.00
C VAL A 749 14.14 -33.42 -21.54
N ALA A 750 14.88 -34.11 -20.69
CA ALA A 750 15.05 -33.73 -19.28
C ALA A 750 15.81 -32.40 -19.14
N THR A 751 16.89 -32.19 -19.90
CA THR A 751 17.60 -30.90 -19.96
C THR A 751 16.68 -29.79 -20.47
N GLY A 752 15.95 -30.01 -21.57
CA GLY A 752 15.03 -29.01 -22.12
C GLY A 752 13.92 -28.62 -21.14
N ALA A 753 13.33 -29.58 -20.44
CA ALA A 753 12.34 -29.31 -19.41
C ALA A 753 12.95 -28.54 -18.20
N ALA A 754 14.18 -28.87 -17.80
CA ALA A 754 14.88 -28.16 -16.73
C ALA A 754 15.20 -26.69 -17.08
N GLU A 755 15.55 -26.42 -18.34
CA GLU A 755 15.71 -25.05 -18.85
C GLU A 755 14.38 -24.28 -18.80
N ILE A 756 13.30 -24.88 -19.30
CA ILE A 756 11.96 -24.27 -19.28
C ILE A 756 11.46 -24.05 -17.85
N ALA A 757 11.79 -24.95 -16.91
CA ALA A 757 11.38 -24.85 -15.51
C ALA A 757 11.93 -23.59 -14.82
N LEU A 758 13.04 -23.03 -15.31
CA LEU A 758 13.66 -21.80 -14.80
C LEU A 758 13.57 -20.62 -15.77
N GLU A 759 12.71 -20.68 -16.78
CA GLU A 759 12.41 -19.51 -17.61
C GLU A 759 11.86 -18.38 -16.72
N GLY A 760 12.52 -17.21 -16.74
CA GLY A 760 12.18 -16.09 -15.86
C GLY A 760 12.82 -16.13 -14.47
N ALA A 761 13.80 -17.01 -14.22
CA ALA A 761 14.58 -16.99 -12.98
C ALA A 761 15.32 -15.66 -12.78
N MET A 762 15.28 -15.18 -11.54
CA MET A 762 15.76 -13.89 -11.09
C MET A 762 16.72 -14.03 -9.89
N PRO A 763 17.91 -14.63 -10.10
CA PRO A 763 18.88 -14.73 -9.02
C PRO A 763 19.35 -13.34 -8.57
N LEU A 764 19.45 -13.17 -7.25
CA LEU A 764 20.12 -12.06 -6.60
C LEU A 764 21.65 -12.25 -6.65
N LEU A 765 22.37 -11.20 -6.26
CA LEU A 765 23.83 -11.10 -6.39
C LEU A 765 24.60 -12.37 -5.99
N LYS A 766 24.24 -13.00 -4.85
CA LYS A 766 25.01 -14.12 -4.27
C LYS A 766 24.37 -15.51 -4.45
N ASN A 767 23.26 -15.63 -5.18
CA ASN A 767 22.54 -16.91 -5.29
C ASN A 767 22.37 -17.45 -6.72
N HIS A 768 23.12 -16.92 -7.70
CA HIS A 768 23.18 -17.43 -9.07
C HIS A 768 23.40 -18.95 -9.16
N TYR A 769 24.24 -19.52 -8.28
CA TYR A 769 24.50 -20.95 -8.24
C TYR A 769 23.23 -21.80 -8.07
N LYS A 770 22.18 -21.25 -7.42
CA LYS A 770 20.90 -21.96 -7.24
C LYS A 770 20.21 -22.25 -8.56
N VAL A 771 20.39 -21.41 -9.58
CA VAL A 771 19.81 -21.63 -10.92
C VAL A 771 20.28 -22.97 -11.48
N HIS A 772 21.59 -23.22 -11.46
CA HIS A 772 22.17 -24.49 -11.88
C HIS A 772 21.72 -25.65 -11.00
N ALA A 773 21.71 -25.47 -9.68
CA ALA A 773 21.26 -26.49 -8.75
C ALA A 773 19.80 -26.92 -8.98
N VAL A 774 18.90 -25.99 -9.31
CA VAL A 774 17.50 -26.34 -9.62
C VAL A 774 17.43 -27.11 -10.92
N LYS A 775 18.14 -26.66 -11.97
CA LYS A 775 18.15 -27.35 -13.26
C LYS A 775 18.61 -28.79 -13.12
N ASP A 776 19.69 -29.02 -12.37
CA ASP A 776 20.21 -30.36 -12.11
C ASP A 776 19.22 -31.23 -11.33
N LEU A 777 18.56 -30.68 -10.31
CA LEU A 777 17.55 -31.41 -9.53
C LEU A 777 16.30 -31.74 -10.35
N VAL A 778 15.81 -30.80 -11.17
CA VAL A 778 14.66 -31.03 -12.06
C VAL A 778 15.01 -32.08 -13.10
N LYS A 779 16.16 -31.96 -13.77
CA LYS A 779 16.66 -32.94 -14.72
C LYS A 779 16.76 -34.32 -14.09
N THR A 780 17.37 -34.42 -12.91
CA THR A 780 17.51 -35.69 -12.18
C THR A 780 16.15 -36.28 -11.81
N ALA A 781 15.22 -35.48 -11.31
CA ALA A 781 13.88 -35.94 -10.96
C ALA A 781 13.13 -36.50 -12.19
N ILE A 782 13.27 -35.85 -13.35
CA ILE A 782 12.68 -36.32 -14.62
C ILE A 782 13.32 -37.63 -15.07
N LEU A 783 14.65 -37.73 -15.11
CA LEU A 783 15.36 -38.93 -15.53
C LEU A 783 15.04 -40.14 -14.63
N SER A 784 14.89 -39.92 -13.33
CA SER A 784 14.52 -40.97 -12.38
C SER A 784 13.09 -41.49 -12.57
N ALA A 785 12.23 -40.82 -13.35
CA ALA A 785 10.90 -41.32 -13.70
C ALA A 785 10.94 -42.59 -14.56
N VAL A 786 12.02 -42.79 -15.33
CA VAL A 786 12.20 -43.96 -16.21
C VAL A 786 13.26 -44.95 -15.70
N GLN A 787 13.95 -44.63 -14.61
CA GLN A 787 14.85 -45.55 -13.93
C GLN A 787 14.05 -46.60 -13.15
N ALA A 788 14.49 -47.86 -13.30
CA ALA A 788 13.87 -49.05 -12.71
C ALA A 788 13.72 -48.92 -11.20
#